data_AF-A0A3M7H3A8-F1
#
_entry.id   AF-A0A3M7H3A8-F1
#
_cell.length_a   1.000
_cell.length_b   1.000
_cell.length_c   1.000
_cell.angle_alpha   90.00
_cell.angle_beta   90.00
_cell.angle_gamma   90.00
#
_symmetry.space_group_name_H-M   'P 1'
#
loop_
_entity.id
_entity.type
_entity.pdbx_description
1 polymer ?
#
loop_
_entity_poly.entity_id
_entity_poly.type
_entity_poly.pdbx_seq_one_letter_code
_entity_poly.pdbx_strand_id
1 'polypeptide(L)'
;MDGQYPPPFPPMGAFYSSGPPPMYPPEPFPPRLHQLQTISMESLGTYSDYDDSNRNVLPAPPGQRQRRRQHSGSEHVKHRRTRSGCYTCRQRRVKCDETHPVCDRCRKGKRECIYPGASTSAASSSKPSRKGSKAGESNESASSASEDEEGDGKSALPAILDHEEDISEPQSAASSQSRKSSNAALAASRGSIASTAETGSSSRDASRPQANRASSKHSVKPSISHSSRWPGLPRDVKAYLKYHKQSLSHHHYAFKYDAGDFLKTTFLEIAMNDDSQALLYAIVAFAAYHHAVASGDNKISPFLSYYNRSINLLKTSLETKRPNVTTLLTILQLATIEEFLGDWVNLLGHQRAAHQILTDLYTPMTIMQDETRRKIIGWYIRFDLFAGMMSGGETNLGREWFAVHSDFYTRQTMDRPDDLGAKFEEYFATSRLLATDVALVFAAKTKGTITHEQFSMRIGAQETQFEQFHDRLSNALTDPSCFVTAFPNAPPPQPEDITDFRDPKFLYAGDYFTMNYVLIDFWAILLMFRYQLTVAQLRQPSAELAEIALNKCKMFEAIQYHEHGPPGAIVGCQASLGIASLFLPKDRKHIDWCRRKYALVEQKGYIYPANLRERMSDLWGEDVTHWWLPNDEGYPDIIRTIRDFIQYRAGEPTDAAGADVRDMSGIFREMNVREGEQPIPEDLRGIAIEPDLLDPAGTWASSPEYPGP
;
A
#
# COMPACT_ATOMS: atom_id res chain seq x y z
N MET A 1 56.94 43.59 0.84
CA MET A 1 55.87 44.21 1.65
C MET A 1 54.68 43.25 1.62
N ASP A 2 54.79 42.03 2.13
CA ASP A 2 55.17 41.56 3.50
C ASP A 2 53.93 41.56 4.42
N GLY A 3 53.66 40.54 5.23
CA GLY A 3 54.33 39.23 5.36
C GLY A 3 54.16 38.61 6.76
N GLN A 4 54.02 37.28 6.81
CA GLN A 4 54.24 36.40 7.99
C GLN A 4 53.22 36.41 9.17
N TYR A 5 52.56 35.25 9.30
CA TYR A 5 52.08 34.45 10.45
C TYR A 5 52.12 34.94 11.93
N PRO A 6 51.22 34.39 12.80
CA PRO A 6 51.05 34.80 14.21
C PRO A 6 51.69 33.85 15.27
N PRO A 7 51.89 34.34 16.50
CA PRO A 7 52.05 33.52 17.73
C PRO A 7 51.26 34.08 18.96
N PRO A 8 51.32 33.48 20.18
CA PRO A 8 51.30 32.06 20.56
C PRO A 8 50.34 31.74 21.75
N PHE A 9 50.29 30.47 22.18
CA PHE A 9 49.69 30.02 23.46
C PHE A 9 50.55 30.36 24.71
N PRO A 10 49.94 30.55 25.90
CA PRO A 10 50.59 30.40 27.22
C PRO A 10 50.36 29.00 27.88
N PRO A 11 51.09 28.62 28.95
CA PRO A 11 51.37 27.21 29.27
C PRO A 11 50.69 26.61 30.53
N MET A 12 50.98 25.32 30.78
CA MET A 12 50.49 24.50 31.89
C MET A 12 51.46 24.41 33.10
N GLY A 13 50.95 24.72 34.29
CA GLY A 13 51.30 24.07 35.57
C GLY A 13 52.55 24.51 36.38
N ALA A 14 52.33 24.88 37.66
CA ALA A 14 53.24 24.64 38.81
C ALA A 14 52.62 25.13 40.16
N PHE A 15 52.54 24.24 41.16
CA PHE A 15 52.69 24.39 42.64
C PHE A 15 52.36 25.74 43.36
N TYR A 16 51.78 25.82 44.57
CA TYR A 16 51.31 24.89 45.63
C TYR A 16 49.94 25.39 46.17
N SER A 17 49.29 25.05 47.31
CA SER A 17 49.38 24.13 48.48
C SER A 17 47.99 24.18 49.20
N SER A 18 47.54 23.38 50.17
CA SER A 18 47.92 22.06 50.74
C SER A 18 46.83 21.64 51.76
N GLY A 19 46.50 20.34 51.87
CA GLY A 19 45.60 19.80 52.92
C GLY A 19 45.54 18.27 52.88
N PRO A 20 45.37 17.55 54.01
CA PRO A 20 45.53 16.09 54.06
C PRO A 20 44.25 15.30 53.70
N PRO A 21 44.35 14.20 52.94
CA PRO A 21 43.24 13.27 52.71
C PRO A 21 43.17 12.14 53.76
N PRO A 22 41.98 11.61 54.09
CA PRO A 22 41.84 10.32 54.78
C PRO A 22 42.15 9.14 53.85
N MET A 23 42.48 7.98 54.41
CA MET A 23 43.02 6.81 53.69
C MET A 23 42.15 5.55 53.82
N TYR A 24 42.28 4.67 52.80
CA TYR A 24 41.79 3.29 52.67
C TYR A 24 40.28 3.04 52.42
N PRO A 25 39.90 1.91 51.77
CA PRO A 25 40.69 0.96 50.95
C PRO A 25 40.20 0.85 49.48
N PRO A 26 40.96 0.21 48.56
CA PRO A 26 40.56 0.02 47.16
C PRO A 26 39.80 -1.31 46.91
N GLU A 27 38.78 -1.26 46.05
CA GLU A 27 38.10 -2.41 45.41
C GLU A 27 37.65 -2.00 43.98
N PRO A 28 37.58 -2.89 42.97
CA PRO A 28 37.60 -2.47 41.56
C PRO A 28 36.29 -2.72 40.79
N PHE A 29 35.58 -1.65 40.38
CA PHE A 29 34.46 -1.75 39.44
C PHE A 29 34.51 -0.69 38.31
N PRO A 30 34.37 -1.10 37.02
CA PRO A 30 34.42 -0.19 35.87
C PRO A 30 33.06 0.49 35.57
N PRO A 31 33.03 1.59 34.81
CA PRO A 31 31.80 2.33 34.52
C PRO A 31 30.86 1.58 33.57
N ARG A 32 29.62 1.36 34.00
CA ARG A 32 28.52 0.91 33.12
C ARG A 32 27.94 2.10 32.35
N LEU A 33 28.46 2.35 31.15
CA LEU A 33 27.70 3.05 30.12
C LEU A 33 26.58 2.14 29.61
N HIS A 34 25.38 2.67 29.40
CA HIS A 34 24.29 1.89 28.79
C HIS A 34 24.64 1.57 27.33
N GLN A 35 24.77 0.27 27.03
CA GLN A 35 24.89 -0.21 25.65
C GLN A 35 23.52 -0.12 24.98
N LEU A 36 23.42 0.74 23.96
CA LEU A 36 22.38 0.61 22.93
C LEU A 36 22.61 -0.74 22.23
N GLN A 37 21.61 -1.62 22.25
CA GLN A 37 21.74 -2.96 21.65
C GLN A 37 21.76 -2.90 20.13
N THR A 38 22.74 -3.60 19.55
CA THR A 38 23.12 -3.46 18.15
C THR A 38 22.49 -4.56 17.29
N ILE A 39 21.42 -4.26 16.55
CA ILE A 39 20.74 -5.24 15.67
C ILE A 39 21.59 -5.52 14.42
N SER A 40 21.87 -6.81 14.14
CA SER A 40 22.57 -7.26 12.92
C SER A 40 21.60 -7.58 11.77
N MET A 41 22.02 -7.27 10.54
CA MET A 41 21.29 -7.60 9.29
C MET A 41 21.43 -9.07 8.87
N GLU A 42 22.28 -9.87 9.51
CA GLU A 42 22.46 -11.29 9.15
C GLU A 42 21.19 -12.14 9.41
N SER A 43 20.20 -11.56 10.11
CA SER A 43 18.83 -12.10 10.27
C SER A 43 17.86 -11.67 9.14
N LEU A 44 18.32 -11.01 8.07
CA LEU A 44 17.45 -10.18 7.20
C LEU A 44 17.71 -10.31 5.69
N GLY A 45 18.23 -11.46 5.20
CA GLY A 45 18.46 -11.60 3.75
C GLY A 45 18.87 -12.97 3.21
N THR A 46 18.05 -14.02 3.30
CA THR A 46 18.08 -15.14 2.34
C THR A 46 16.75 -15.91 2.28
N TYR A 47 15.93 -15.73 1.23
CA TYR A 47 15.58 -16.80 0.29
C TYR A 47 14.73 -16.30 -0.89
N SER A 48 14.85 -16.99 -2.03
CA SER A 48 13.88 -16.98 -3.12
C SER A 48 13.59 -18.44 -3.47
N ASP A 49 12.39 -18.94 -3.17
CA ASP A 49 11.76 -20.05 -3.90
C ASP A 49 10.33 -20.37 -3.40
N TYR A 50 9.41 -20.50 -4.36
CA TYR A 50 8.11 -21.20 -4.34
C TYR A 50 7.08 -20.99 -3.21
N ASP A 51 6.11 -20.14 -3.57
CA ASP A 51 4.65 -20.38 -3.52
C ASP A 51 4.19 -21.88 -3.46
N ASP A 52 3.36 -22.24 -2.47
CA ASP A 52 2.03 -22.90 -2.64
C ASP A 52 1.39 -23.31 -1.28
N SER A 53 0.43 -22.50 -0.82
CA SER A 53 -0.76 -22.84 -0.01
C SER A 53 -0.70 -23.75 1.25
N ASN A 54 -0.84 -23.11 2.41
CA ASN A 54 -1.96 -23.32 3.36
C ASN A 54 -2.36 -24.75 3.79
N ARG A 55 -2.05 -25.11 5.06
CA ARG A 55 -3.02 -25.86 5.89
C ARG A 55 -2.80 -25.79 7.41
N ASN A 56 -3.76 -25.18 8.12
CA ASN A 56 -3.95 -25.34 9.56
C ASN A 56 -4.48 -26.74 9.93
N VAL A 57 -4.17 -27.23 11.14
CA VAL A 57 -5.13 -27.41 12.27
C VAL A 57 -4.44 -28.10 13.47
N LEU A 58 -4.79 -27.66 14.68
CA LEU A 58 -4.32 -28.12 16.01
C LEU A 58 -5.19 -29.30 16.55
N PRO A 59 -4.99 -29.80 17.79
CA PRO A 59 -3.78 -30.39 18.40
C PRO A 59 -4.08 -31.76 19.08
N ALA A 60 -3.20 -32.18 20.01
CA ALA A 60 -3.39 -33.19 21.09
C ALA A 60 -3.32 -34.71 20.73
N PRO A 61 -3.00 -35.61 21.69
CA PRO A 61 -2.28 -35.49 22.98
C PRO A 61 -0.99 -36.40 22.97
N PRO A 62 -0.35 -36.80 24.11
CA PRO A 62 1.04 -37.28 24.10
C PRO A 62 1.24 -38.80 24.26
N GLY A 63 2.43 -39.32 23.91
CA GLY A 63 2.91 -40.62 24.44
C GLY A 63 3.66 -41.56 23.48
N GLN A 64 4.97 -41.66 23.70
CA GLN A 64 5.91 -42.81 23.57
C GLN A 64 5.34 -44.24 23.34
N ARG A 65 6.04 -45.23 22.74
CA ARG A 65 7.38 -45.34 22.10
C ARG A 65 7.52 -46.66 21.31
N GLN A 66 8.41 -46.69 20.29
CA GLN A 66 9.34 -47.77 19.85
C GLN A 66 8.95 -49.27 19.96
N ARG A 67 9.18 -50.12 18.94
CA ARG A 67 10.51 -50.64 18.48
C ARG A 67 10.43 -51.04 16.98
N ARG A 68 11.33 -50.61 16.08
CA ARG A 68 12.79 -50.87 15.90
C ARG A 68 13.11 -52.16 15.12
N ARG A 69 13.59 -52.04 13.87
CA ARG A 69 14.72 -52.87 13.36
C ARG A 69 15.43 -52.30 12.11
N GLN A 70 16.77 -52.37 12.18
CA GLN A 70 17.78 -52.49 11.11
C GLN A 70 18.13 -51.32 10.17
N HIS A 71 19.42 -51.31 9.80
CA HIS A 71 20.08 -50.41 8.84
C HIS A 71 20.07 -51.01 7.42
N SER A 72 20.03 -50.13 6.42
CA SER A 72 21.09 -50.04 5.41
C SER A 72 21.14 -48.61 4.87
N GLY A 73 22.29 -48.15 4.38
CA GLY A 73 22.45 -46.79 3.87
C GLY A 73 22.29 -46.73 2.35
N SER A 74 21.47 -45.79 1.87
CA SER A 74 21.57 -45.30 0.49
C SER A 74 20.99 -43.89 0.34
N GLU A 75 21.77 -43.08 -0.36
CA GLU A 75 21.48 -41.79 -0.97
C GLU A 75 20.01 -41.58 -1.39
N HIS A 76 19.29 -40.70 -0.69
CA HIS A 76 17.88 -40.44 -0.98
C HIS A 76 17.69 -39.40 -2.10
N VAL A 77 17.92 -39.84 -3.34
CA VAL A 77 17.48 -39.13 -4.55
C VAL A 77 15.99 -38.79 -4.43
N LYS A 78 15.63 -37.51 -4.60
CA LYS A 78 14.23 -37.03 -4.54
C LYS A 78 13.42 -37.62 -5.70
N HIS A 79 12.77 -38.77 -5.47
CA HIS A 79 11.93 -39.43 -6.48
C HIS A 79 10.72 -38.57 -6.87
N ARG A 80 10.79 -37.98 -8.07
CA ARG A 80 9.72 -37.25 -8.75
C ARG A 80 8.42 -38.07 -8.76
N ARG A 81 7.26 -37.45 -8.47
CA ARG A 81 5.93 -38.11 -8.53
C ARG A 81 5.79 -38.84 -9.87
N THR A 82 5.67 -40.17 -9.85
CA THR A 82 5.63 -41.00 -11.06
C THR A 82 4.29 -40.85 -11.78
N ARG A 83 4.35 -40.55 -13.09
CA ARG A 83 3.16 -40.34 -13.95
C ARG A 83 2.59 -41.68 -14.47
N SER A 84 2.96 -42.82 -13.87
CA SER A 84 2.73 -44.19 -14.36
C SER A 84 1.66 -45.00 -13.60
N GLY A 85 1.46 -44.82 -12.28
CA GLY A 85 0.47 -45.61 -11.52
C GLY A 85 -0.97 -45.66 -12.06
N CYS A 86 -1.75 -46.70 -11.75
CA CYS A 86 -3.08 -46.90 -12.35
C CYS A 86 -4.12 -45.83 -11.93
N TYR A 87 -5.11 -45.59 -12.79
CA TYR A 87 -6.19 -44.62 -12.56
C TYR A 87 -6.94 -44.88 -11.24
N THR A 88 -7.26 -46.13 -10.93
CA THR A 88 -7.97 -46.53 -9.70
C THR A 88 -7.22 -46.14 -8.42
N CYS A 89 -5.87 -46.18 -8.45
CA CYS A 89 -5.04 -45.71 -7.34
C CYS A 89 -4.94 -44.18 -7.31
N ARG A 90 -4.80 -43.51 -8.48
CA ARG A 90 -4.78 -42.03 -8.58
C ARG A 90 -6.07 -41.40 -8.07
N GLN A 91 -7.23 -41.88 -8.54
CA GLN A 91 -8.56 -41.37 -8.16
C GLN A 91 -8.80 -41.52 -6.66
N ARG A 92 -8.35 -42.64 -6.08
CA ARG A 92 -8.38 -42.90 -4.63
C ARG A 92 -7.25 -42.24 -3.84
N ARG A 93 -6.40 -41.43 -4.50
CA ARG A 93 -5.24 -40.70 -3.94
C ARG A 93 -4.26 -41.59 -3.13
N VAL A 94 -4.11 -42.86 -3.52
CA VAL A 94 -3.18 -43.81 -2.87
C VAL A 94 -1.99 -44.14 -3.78
N LYS A 95 -0.79 -44.30 -3.20
CA LYS A 95 0.41 -44.73 -3.96
C LYS A 95 0.15 -46.08 -4.63
N CYS A 96 0.24 -46.12 -5.95
CA CYS A 96 0.24 -47.36 -6.72
C CYS A 96 1.57 -48.09 -6.53
N ASP A 97 1.54 -49.43 -6.49
CA ASP A 97 2.73 -50.29 -6.54
C ASP A 97 3.22 -50.55 -7.99
N GLU A 98 2.49 -50.04 -8.98
CA GLU A 98 2.83 -50.04 -10.41
C GLU A 98 3.08 -51.44 -11.03
N THR A 99 2.65 -52.52 -10.36
CA THR A 99 2.69 -53.87 -10.94
C THR A 99 1.59 -54.08 -11.99
N HIS A 100 1.97 -54.71 -13.11
CA HIS A 100 1.09 -55.06 -14.23
C HIS A 100 0.83 -56.58 -14.24
N PRO A 101 -0.34 -57.04 -14.73
CA PRO A 101 -1.44 -56.26 -15.29
C PRO A 101 -2.33 -55.57 -14.25
N VAL A 102 -2.35 -56.04 -13.00
CA VAL A 102 -3.21 -55.52 -11.92
C VAL A 102 -2.38 -55.28 -10.66
N CYS A 103 -2.36 -54.03 -10.21
CA CYS A 103 -1.55 -53.62 -9.05
C CYS A 103 -2.03 -54.30 -7.76
N ASP A 104 -1.10 -54.55 -6.84
CA ASP A 104 -1.32 -55.30 -5.59
C ASP A 104 -2.48 -54.70 -4.76
N ARG A 105 -2.60 -53.37 -4.74
CA ARG A 105 -3.70 -52.66 -4.06
C ARG A 105 -5.08 -52.84 -4.72
N CYS A 106 -5.13 -52.99 -6.05
CA CYS A 106 -6.36 -53.29 -6.75
C CYS A 106 -6.70 -54.78 -6.69
N ARG A 107 -5.69 -55.68 -6.78
CA ARG A 107 -5.83 -57.13 -6.64
C ARG A 107 -6.38 -57.51 -5.27
N LYS A 108 -5.72 -57.09 -4.18
CA LYS A 108 -6.20 -57.28 -2.80
C LYS A 108 -7.55 -56.60 -2.54
N GLY A 109 -7.79 -55.48 -3.23
CA GLY A 109 -9.04 -54.72 -3.14
C GLY A 109 -10.21 -55.27 -3.97
N LYS A 110 -10.01 -56.29 -4.81
CA LYS A 110 -10.96 -56.75 -5.85
C LYS A 110 -11.53 -55.60 -6.70
N ARG A 111 -10.66 -54.67 -7.13
CA ARG A 111 -11.02 -53.51 -7.97
C ARG A 111 -10.39 -53.62 -9.35
N GLU A 112 -11.07 -53.07 -10.34
CA GLU A 112 -10.52 -52.85 -11.68
C GLU A 112 -9.26 -51.96 -11.63
N CYS A 113 -8.30 -52.19 -12.52
CA CYS A 113 -6.97 -51.56 -12.48
C CYS A 113 -6.52 -51.08 -13.86
N ILE A 114 -7.08 -49.94 -14.30
CA ILE A 114 -6.79 -49.37 -15.62
C ILE A 114 -5.53 -48.51 -15.55
N TYR A 115 -4.55 -48.75 -16.43
CA TYR A 115 -3.36 -47.92 -16.59
C TYR A 115 -3.51 -46.96 -17.79
N PRO A 116 -3.02 -45.70 -17.70
CA PRO A 116 -3.06 -44.79 -18.85
C PRO A 116 -2.23 -45.33 -20.01
N GLY A 117 -2.79 -45.32 -21.22
CA GLY A 117 -2.15 -45.81 -22.45
C GLY A 117 -2.49 -47.26 -22.83
N ALA A 118 -3.17 -48.02 -21.97
CA ALA A 118 -3.60 -49.39 -22.28
C ALA A 118 -4.93 -49.44 -23.06
N SER A 119 -4.91 -49.02 -24.34
CA SER A 119 -6.03 -49.19 -25.27
C SER A 119 -5.55 -49.65 -26.65
N THR A 120 -6.34 -50.52 -27.29
CA THR A 120 -6.20 -51.06 -28.66
C THR A 120 -4.93 -51.89 -29.00
N SER A 121 -5.06 -53.20 -28.81
CA SER A 121 -4.67 -54.28 -29.74
C SER A 121 -5.51 -55.51 -29.33
N ALA A 122 -6.59 -55.87 -30.02
CA ALA A 122 -6.63 -56.65 -31.26
C ALA A 122 -5.99 -58.05 -31.12
N ALA A 123 -6.64 -59.18 -31.41
CA ALA A 123 -8.07 -59.45 -31.70
C ALA A 123 -8.33 -60.97 -31.60
N SER A 124 -9.58 -61.42 -31.39
CA SER A 124 -10.04 -62.75 -31.86
C SER A 124 -11.56 -62.95 -31.80
N SER A 125 -12.03 -63.85 -32.65
CA SER A 125 -13.43 -64.17 -32.98
C SER A 125 -14.16 -65.07 -31.97
N SER A 126 -15.47 -64.86 -31.77
CA SER A 126 -16.52 -65.83 -32.19
C SER A 126 -17.96 -65.40 -31.86
N LYS A 127 -18.92 -65.86 -32.69
CA LYS A 127 -20.37 -66.00 -32.42
C LYS A 127 -20.66 -67.52 -32.19
N PRO A 128 -21.85 -68.03 -31.79
CA PRO A 128 -23.18 -67.41 -31.60
C PRO A 128 -23.80 -67.83 -30.23
N SER A 129 -25.11 -68.04 -29.92
CA SER A 129 -26.42 -67.92 -30.62
C SER A 129 -27.63 -67.86 -29.65
N ARG A 130 -28.70 -67.19 -30.07
CA ARG A 130 -30.15 -67.57 -29.95
C ARG A 130 -30.88 -67.63 -28.57
N LYS A 131 -32.16 -67.19 -28.63
CA LYS A 131 -33.31 -67.37 -27.70
C LYS A 131 -33.22 -66.63 -26.34
N GLY A 132 -34.34 -66.13 -25.76
CA GLY A 132 -35.71 -65.99 -26.30
C GLY A 132 -36.79 -65.87 -25.20
N SER A 133 -38.01 -65.41 -25.57
CA SER A 133 -39.22 -65.19 -24.72
C SER A 133 -39.15 -63.95 -23.78
N LYS A 134 -40.15 -63.04 -23.71
CA LYS A 134 -41.61 -63.14 -23.34
C LYS A 134 -41.85 -63.36 -21.84
N ALA A 135 -42.82 -62.74 -21.15
CA ALA A 135 -43.88 -61.74 -21.48
C ALA A 135 -44.20 -60.91 -20.18
N GLY A 136 -45.13 -59.95 -20.07
CA GLY A 136 -46.17 -59.37 -20.96
C GLY A 136 -46.43 -57.88 -20.63
N GLU A 137 -47.25 -57.10 -21.36
CA GLU A 137 -48.75 -57.05 -21.31
C GLU A 137 -49.29 -56.50 -19.96
N SER A 138 -50.29 -55.61 -19.86
CA SER A 138 -51.14 -54.84 -20.82
C SER A 138 -51.92 -53.75 -20.01
N ASN A 139 -52.55 -52.67 -20.50
CA ASN A 139 -52.67 -51.97 -21.80
C ASN A 139 -52.95 -50.45 -21.50
N GLU A 140 -52.78 -49.48 -22.42
CA GLU A 140 -53.78 -48.80 -23.31
C GLU A 140 -55.07 -48.23 -22.64
N SER A 141 -55.82 -47.24 -23.20
CA SER A 141 -55.88 -46.75 -24.60
C SER A 141 -56.27 -45.26 -24.76
N ALA A 142 -56.04 -44.75 -25.98
CA ALA A 142 -56.90 -43.83 -26.77
C ALA A 142 -56.95 -42.31 -26.45
N SER A 143 -57.05 -41.40 -27.45
CA SER A 143 -56.89 -41.54 -28.92
C SER A 143 -56.88 -40.19 -29.69
N SER A 144 -56.25 -40.17 -30.89
CA SER A 144 -56.55 -39.33 -32.10
C SER A 144 -56.48 -37.79 -32.00
N ALA A 145 -56.11 -36.99 -33.03
CA ALA A 145 -55.62 -37.16 -34.42
C ALA A 145 -55.28 -35.76 -35.01
N SER A 146 -54.57 -35.52 -36.13
CA SER A 146 -53.52 -36.27 -36.88
C SER A 146 -52.82 -35.31 -37.90
N GLU A 147 -51.75 -35.72 -38.63
CA GLU A 147 -51.63 -35.87 -40.13
C GLU A 147 -51.85 -34.58 -40.97
N ASP A 148 -51.03 -34.17 -41.97
CA ASP A 148 -50.01 -34.82 -42.82
C ASP A 148 -48.90 -33.81 -43.30
N GLU A 149 -47.59 -34.16 -43.35
CA GLU A 149 -46.72 -34.55 -44.52
C GLU A 149 -46.18 -33.40 -45.42
N GLU A 150 -44.98 -33.40 -46.03
CA GLU A 150 -43.72 -34.19 -45.94
C GLU A 150 -42.51 -33.36 -46.51
N GLY A 151 -41.24 -33.80 -46.35
CA GLY A 151 -40.08 -33.31 -47.13
C GLY A 151 -38.67 -33.34 -46.49
N ASP A 152 -37.76 -34.22 -46.94
CA ASP A 152 -36.34 -34.38 -46.48
C ASP A 152 -35.31 -33.53 -47.27
N GLY A 153 -34.09 -33.32 -46.74
CA GLY A 153 -32.96 -32.79 -47.53
C GLY A 153 -31.76 -32.17 -46.78
N LYS A 154 -30.89 -33.01 -46.18
CA LYS A 154 -29.60 -32.64 -45.53
C LYS A 154 -28.69 -31.64 -46.30
N SER A 155 -28.02 -30.70 -45.60
CA SER A 155 -26.54 -30.72 -45.35
C SER A 155 -25.83 -29.34 -45.22
N ALA A 156 -24.77 -29.34 -44.38
CA ALA A 156 -23.51 -28.56 -44.35
C ALA A 156 -23.41 -27.02 -44.63
N LEU A 157 -22.54 -26.37 -43.85
CA LEU A 157 -22.05 -24.98 -44.03
C LEU A 157 -20.89 -24.89 -45.04
N PRO A 158 -20.73 -23.76 -45.76
CA PRO A 158 -19.46 -23.30 -46.32
C PRO A 158 -18.79 -22.22 -45.45
N ALA A 159 -17.49 -22.01 -45.63
CA ALA A 159 -16.67 -21.01 -44.92
C ALA A 159 -16.52 -19.68 -45.71
N ILE A 160 -16.00 -18.65 -45.04
CA ILE A 160 -15.51 -17.41 -45.67
C ILE A 160 -14.00 -17.58 -45.94
N LEU A 161 -13.52 -17.02 -47.06
CA LEU A 161 -12.11 -17.08 -47.49
C LEU A 161 -11.41 -15.72 -47.32
N ASP A 162 -10.10 -15.79 -47.13
CA ASP A 162 -9.18 -14.67 -46.90
C ASP A 162 -8.76 -13.95 -48.20
N HIS A 163 -8.14 -12.78 -48.03
CA HIS A 163 -7.13 -12.23 -48.94
C HIS A 163 -6.06 -11.48 -48.13
N GLU A 164 -4.79 -11.72 -48.45
CA GLU A 164 -3.59 -11.18 -47.77
C GLU A 164 -2.86 -10.11 -48.64
N GLU A 165 -1.62 -9.78 -48.26
CA GLU A 165 -0.58 -9.01 -49.00
C GLU A 165 -0.76 -7.47 -49.12
N ASP A 166 0.29 -6.63 -49.01
CA ASP A 166 1.62 -6.77 -48.34
C ASP A 166 2.21 -5.36 -48.02
N ILE A 167 3.41 -5.31 -47.42
CA ILE A 167 4.06 -4.15 -46.76
C ILE A 167 4.94 -3.31 -47.71
N SER A 168 4.97 -1.97 -47.55
CA SER A 168 6.21 -1.17 -47.78
C SER A 168 6.19 0.28 -47.23
N GLU A 169 7.20 0.58 -46.40
CA GLU A 169 7.86 1.90 -46.24
C GLU A 169 9.29 1.76 -46.88
N PRO A 170 10.22 2.76 -46.99
CA PRO A 170 10.31 4.03 -46.22
C PRO A 170 10.95 5.27 -46.93
N GLN A 171 11.29 6.29 -46.12
CA GLN A 171 12.40 7.28 -46.25
C GLN A 171 12.34 8.48 -47.23
N SER A 172 12.29 9.67 -46.61
CA SER A 172 13.28 10.77 -46.69
C SER A 172 13.67 11.49 -48.00
N ALA A 173 13.56 12.82 -47.91
CA ALA A 173 14.52 13.87 -48.33
C ALA A 173 14.25 14.76 -49.57
N ALA A 174 14.65 16.04 -49.39
CA ALA A 174 15.13 17.01 -50.38
C ALA A 174 14.23 17.58 -51.51
N SER A 175 13.78 18.82 -51.27
CA SER A 175 14.19 20.00 -52.09
C SER A 175 13.50 20.32 -53.43
N SER A 176 12.68 21.39 -53.37
CA SER A 176 12.72 22.59 -54.22
C SER A 176 11.87 22.75 -55.51
N GLN A 177 11.47 24.02 -55.68
CA GLN A 177 10.97 24.69 -56.89
C GLN A 177 9.56 24.34 -57.43
N SER A 178 8.86 25.23 -58.14
CA SER A 178 8.66 26.69 -57.91
C SER A 178 7.51 27.21 -58.79
N ARG A 179 6.77 28.25 -58.34
CA ARG A 179 5.99 29.20 -59.18
C ARG A 179 4.77 28.58 -59.93
N LYS A 180 3.73 29.31 -60.37
CA LYS A 180 3.26 30.69 -60.16
C LYS A 180 1.79 30.79 -60.65
N SER A 181 0.99 31.68 -60.04
CA SER A 181 -0.09 32.45 -60.72
C SER A 181 -1.33 31.66 -61.25
N SER A 182 -2.52 32.25 -61.46
CA SER A 182 -3.04 33.61 -61.14
C SER A 182 -4.59 33.69 -61.17
N ASN A 183 -5.12 34.57 -60.32
CA ASN A 183 -6.24 35.50 -60.51
C ASN A 183 -7.48 35.15 -61.38
N ALA A 184 -8.67 35.26 -60.77
CA ALA A 184 -9.84 35.97 -61.32
C ALA A 184 -10.67 36.56 -60.14
N ALA A 185 -11.52 37.57 -60.36
CA ALA A 185 -12.17 38.37 -59.29
C ALA A 185 -13.56 38.95 -59.69
N LEU A 186 -14.07 39.92 -58.88
CA LEU A 186 -15.39 40.59 -58.89
C LEU A 186 -16.53 39.73 -58.28
N ALA A 187 -17.60 40.26 -57.67
CA ALA A 187 -18.03 41.63 -57.30
C ALA A 187 -18.57 41.61 -55.84
N ALA A 188 -18.48 42.61 -54.94
CA ALA A 188 -18.66 44.07 -54.95
C ALA A 188 -20.08 44.57 -54.61
N SER A 189 -20.21 45.28 -53.46
CA SER A 189 -21.30 46.23 -53.12
C SER A 189 -20.75 47.29 -52.15
N ARG A 190 -21.46 48.42 -51.92
CA ARG A 190 -20.82 49.72 -51.58
C ARG A 190 -21.67 50.66 -50.69
N GLY A 191 -21.02 51.37 -49.78
CA GLY A 191 -21.53 52.53 -48.99
C GLY A 191 -20.69 52.71 -47.72
N SER A 192 -20.03 53.84 -47.36
CA SER A 192 -20.27 55.30 -47.49
C SER A 192 -21.28 55.86 -46.49
N ILE A 193 -21.07 56.99 -45.79
CA ILE A 193 -19.95 57.95 -45.61
C ILE A 193 -20.17 58.68 -44.27
N ALA A 194 -19.12 59.07 -43.52
CA ALA A 194 -19.12 60.25 -42.62
C ALA A 194 -17.70 60.61 -42.13
N SER A 195 -17.32 61.89 -42.18
CA SER A 195 -16.08 62.45 -41.60
C SER A 195 -16.21 63.95 -41.30
N THR A 196 -15.70 64.42 -40.16
CA THR A 196 -15.43 65.84 -39.85
C THR A 196 -14.16 65.96 -38.99
N ALA A 197 -13.50 67.12 -39.05
CA ALA A 197 -12.20 67.43 -38.40
C ALA A 197 -12.43 68.23 -37.07
N GLU A 198 -11.47 68.79 -36.32
CA GLU A 198 -10.09 69.30 -36.59
C GLU A 198 -9.13 69.16 -35.38
N THR A 199 -7.82 69.38 -35.64
CA THR A 199 -6.69 69.86 -34.78
C THR A 199 -6.69 69.69 -33.24
N GLY A 200 -5.57 69.35 -32.58
CA GLY A 200 -4.22 69.02 -33.06
C GLY A 200 -3.11 69.08 -31.99
N SER A 201 -1.88 68.70 -32.37
CA SER A 201 -0.59 68.84 -31.65
C SER A 201 -0.37 68.13 -30.29
N SER A 202 0.37 67.01 -30.31
CA SER A 202 1.70 66.89 -29.67
C SER A 202 2.30 65.49 -29.93
N SER A 203 3.61 65.31 -29.71
CA SER A 203 4.36 64.11 -30.10
C SER A 203 4.77 63.23 -28.91
N ARG A 204 4.72 61.89 -29.09
CA ARG A 204 5.63 60.88 -28.51
C ARG A 204 5.33 59.45 -29.01
N ASP A 205 6.17 58.51 -28.58
CA ASP A 205 6.46 57.20 -29.18
C ASP A 205 5.28 56.25 -29.47
N ALA A 206 5.45 55.47 -30.55
CA ALA A 206 4.49 54.49 -31.04
C ALA A 206 4.59 53.14 -30.29
N SER A 207 4.12 53.11 -29.04
CA SER A 207 3.89 51.86 -28.32
C SER A 207 2.78 51.03 -28.98
N ARG A 208 3.14 49.95 -29.65
CA ARG A 208 2.19 48.99 -30.26
C ARG A 208 1.40 48.28 -29.16
N PRO A 209 0.05 48.39 -29.09
CA PRO A 209 -0.72 47.74 -28.03
C PRO A 209 -0.67 46.22 -28.17
N GLN A 210 -0.10 45.54 -27.17
CA GLN A 210 -0.34 44.12 -26.97
C GLN A 210 -1.79 43.90 -26.52
N ALA A 211 -2.41 42.84 -27.02
CA ALA A 211 -3.72 42.43 -26.55
C ALA A 211 -3.58 41.84 -25.13
N ASN A 212 -3.83 42.67 -24.11
CA ASN A 212 -3.99 42.23 -22.73
C ASN A 212 -5.24 41.34 -22.62
N ARG A 213 -5.07 40.06 -22.96
CA ARG A 213 -6.04 38.99 -22.72
C ARG A 213 -6.01 38.67 -21.23
N ALA A 214 -6.56 39.58 -20.43
CA ALA A 214 -6.72 39.43 -19.00
C ALA A 214 -7.34 38.05 -18.72
N SER A 215 -6.64 37.22 -17.94
CA SER A 215 -7.10 35.87 -17.65
C SER A 215 -8.38 35.96 -16.85
N SER A 216 -9.52 35.70 -17.51
CA SER A 216 -10.84 35.86 -16.92
C SER A 216 -11.04 34.79 -15.85
N LYS A 217 -10.77 35.13 -14.59
CA LYS A 217 -11.05 34.32 -13.39
C LYS A 217 -12.57 34.22 -13.12
N HIS A 218 -13.32 33.79 -14.13
CA HIS A 218 -14.73 33.38 -14.10
C HIS A 218 -14.82 31.98 -14.74
N SER A 219 -14.10 31.03 -14.14
CA SER A 219 -14.51 29.63 -14.23
C SER A 219 -15.84 29.52 -13.49
N VAL A 220 -16.93 29.31 -14.23
CA VAL A 220 -18.21 28.91 -13.66
C VAL A 220 -18.06 27.44 -13.24
N LYS A 221 -17.41 27.21 -12.09
CA LYS A 221 -17.19 25.87 -11.53
C LYS A 221 -18.53 25.13 -11.50
N PRO A 222 -18.72 24.02 -12.23
CA PRO A 222 -19.99 23.32 -12.26
C PRO A 222 -20.39 22.90 -10.84
N SER A 223 -21.53 23.38 -10.36
CA SER A 223 -22.10 22.83 -9.14
C SER A 223 -22.79 21.51 -9.48
N ILE A 224 -22.45 20.45 -8.74
CA ILE A 224 -23.08 19.12 -8.84
C ILE A 224 -24.62 19.18 -8.72
N SER A 225 -25.16 20.27 -8.16
CA SER A 225 -26.60 20.56 -8.13
C SER A 225 -27.25 20.80 -9.49
N HIS A 226 -26.47 21.04 -10.55
CA HIS A 226 -26.95 21.19 -11.94
C HIS A 226 -26.90 19.87 -12.74
N SER A 227 -26.36 18.78 -12.17
CA SER A 227 -26.44 17.46 -12.80
C SER A 227 -27.90 17.02 -12.93
N SER A 228 -28.26 16.46 -14.09
CA SER A 228 -29.57 15.82 -14.35
C SER A 228 -29.96 14.77 -13.31
N ARG A 229 -28.97 14.13 -12.67
CA ARG A 229 -29.17 13.11 -11.64
C ARG A 229 -29.45 13.69 -10.25
N TRP A 230 -29.04 14.94 -9.97
CA TRP A 230 -29.17 15.56 -8.64
C TRP A 230 -30.60 15.64 -8.08
N PRO A 231 -31.66 15.91 -8.88
CA PRO A 231 -33.03 15.82 -8.41
C PRO A 231 -33.40 14.43 -7.87
N GLY A 232 -32.99 13.36 -8.55
CA GLY A 232 -33.36 11.97 -8.24
C GLY A 232 -32.62 11.31 -7.08
N LEU A 233 -31.53 11.90 -6.57
CA LEU A 233 -30.81 11.33 -5.43
C LEU A 233 -31.64 11.40 -4.11
N PRO A 234 -31.40 10.49 -3.14
CA PRO A 234 -31.92 10.60 -1.78
C PRO A 234 -31.50 11.89 -1.04
N ARG A 235 -32.24 12.26 0.02
CA ARG A 235 -32.01 13.51 0.76
C ARG A 235 -30.71 13.50 1.57
N ASP A 236 -30.41 12.37 2.20
CA ASP A 236 -29.20 12.08 2.96
C ASP A 236 -27.97 11.95 2.06
N VAL A 237 -28.09 11.29 0.89
CA VAL A 237 -27.04 11.32 -0.15
C VAL A 237 -26.67 12.76 -0.53
N LYS A 238 -27.66 13.64 -0.75
CA LYS A 238 -27.41 15.08 -1.02
C LYS A 238 -26.81 15.83 0.17
N ALA A 239 -27.07 15.39 1.41
CA ALA A 239 -26.45 15.97 2.60
C ALA A 239 -24.97 15.57 2.71
N TYR A 240 -24.65 14.29 2.55
CA TYR A 240 -23.26 13.80 2.59
C TYR A 240 -22.40 14.33 1.42
N LEU A 241 -22.97 14.49 0.21
CA LEU A 241 -22.26 15.15 -0.90
C LEU A 241 -21.97 16.64 -0.64
N LYS A 242 -22.85 17.34 0.08
CA LYS A 242 -22.57 18.72 0.54
C LYS A 242 -21.48 18.73 1.60
N TYR A 243 -21.59 17.86 2.61
CA TYR A 243 -20.60 17.71 3.67
C TYR A 243 -19.20 17.39 3.13
N HIS A 244 -19.10 16.50 2.13
CA HIS A 244 -17.86 16.23 1.41
C HIS A 244 -17.25 17.51 0.84
N LYS A 245 -18.00 18.22 -0.01
CA LYS A 245 -17.53 19.43 -0.70
C LYS A 245 -17.19 20.57 0.28
N GLN A 246 -17.91 20.68 1.40
CA GLN A 246 -17.73 21.74 2.39
C GLN A 246 -16.60 21.41 3.38
N SER A 247 -16.69 20.28 4.09
CA SER A 247 -15.87 19.97 5.27
C SER A 247 -14.62 19.14 4.98
N LEU A 248 -14.65 18.25 3.97
CA LEU A 248 -13.49 17.42 3.63
C LEU A 248 -12.47 18.19 2.79
N SER A 249 -11.28 17.62 2.67
CA SER A 249 -10.10 18.20 2.02
C SER A 249 -9.20 17.10 1.46
N HIS A 250 -8.18 17.47 0.69
CA HIS A 250 -7.19 16.54 0.18
C HIS A 250 -6.41 15.80 1.29
N HIS A 251 -6.21 16.40 2.46
CA HIS A 251 -5.60 15.71 3.61
C HIS A 251 -6.43 14.52 4.12
N HIS A 252 -7.75 14.56 3.97
CA HIS A 252 -8.62 13.41 4.27
C HIS A 252 -8.49 12.28 3.24
N TYR A 253 -7.81 12.51 2.11
CA TYR A 253 -7.45 11.48 1.12
C TYR A 253 -5.97 11.06 1.23
N ALA A 254 -5.28 11.55 2.25
CA ALA A 254 -3.82 11.56 2.40
C ALA A 254 -3.07 12.13 1.18
N PHE A 255 -3.75 12.93 0.37
CA PHE A 255 -3.12 13.80 -0.62
C PHE A 255 -2.49 14.99 0.13
N LYS A 256 -1.26 15.33 -0.24
CA LYS A 256 -0.50 16.45 0.37
C LYS A 256 -0.73 17.79 -0.36
N TYR A 257 -1.31 17.72 -1.56
CA TYR A 257 -1.65 18.86 -2.41
C TYR A 257 -2.74 18.44 -3.39
N ASP A 258 -3.61 19.38 -3.78
CA ASP A 258 -4.68 19.13 -4.76
C ASP A 258 -4.94 20.35 -5.65
N ALA A 259 -4.02 20.58 -6.60
CA ALA A 259 -4.22 21.52 -7.69
C ALA A 259 -5.63 21.39 -8.32
N GLY A 260 -6.33 22.52 -8.46
CA GLY A 260 -7.65 22.58 -9.10
C GLY A 260 -8.87 22.23 -8.24
N ASP A 261 -8.69 21.81 -6.98
CA ASP A 261 -9.74 21.19 -6.16
C ASP A 261 -10.35 19.92 -6.81
N PHE A 262 -9.54 19.04 -7.42
CA PHE A 262 -10.03 17.84 -8.12
C PHE A 262 -11.04 17.05 -7.29
N LEU A 263 -10.76 16.84 -6.00
CA LEU A 263 -11.63 16.10 -5.09
C LEU A 263 -12.99 16.77 -4.84
N LYS A 264 -13.12 18.10 -5.04
CA LYS A 264 -14.37 18.87 -4.84
C LYS A 264 -15.05 19.28 -6.15
N THR A 265 -14.45 18.94 -7.30
CA THR A 265 -14.90 19.29 -8.66
C THR A 265 -15.00 18.02 -9.50
N THR A 266 -14.02 17.75 -10.36
CA THR A 266 -13.99 16.65 -11.34
C THR A 266 -14.30 15.28 -10.72
N PHE A 267 -13.80 14.99 -9.51
CA PHE A 267 -14.06 13.73 -8.82
C PHE A 267 -15.56 13.53 -8.48
N LEU A 268 -16.23 14.60 -8.03
CA LEU A 268 -17.68 14.58 -7.76
C LEU A 268 -18.50 14.63 -9.05
N GLU A 269 -18.01 15.30 -10.10
CA GLU A 269 -18.65 15.31 -11.41
C GLU A 269 -18.65 13.91 -12.05
N ILE A 270 -17.49 13.21 -12.04
CA ILE A 270 -17.39 11.82 -12.49
C ILE A 270 -18.35 10.92 -11.70
N ALA A 271 -18.44 11.09 -10.37
CA ALA A 271 -19.34 10.32 -9.52
C ALA A 271 -20.84 10.55 -9.82
N MET A 272 -21.21 11.72 -10.35
CA MET A 272 -22.59 12.04 -10.71
C MET A 272 -23.05 11.40 -12.03
N ASN A 273 -22.14 10.91 -12.88
CA ASN A 273 -22.49 10.18 -14.11
C ASN A 273 -23.26 8.88 -13.80
N ASP A 274 -24.19 8.46 -14.67
CA ASP A 274 -25.12 7.37 -14.38
C ASP A 274 -24.47 5.98 -14.23
N ASP A 275 -23.35 5.74 -14.93
CA ASP A 275 -22.52 4.55 -14.75
C ASP A 275 -21.71 4.54 -13.45
N SER A 276 -21.50 5.71 -12.82
CA SER A 276 -20.59 5.87 -11.68
C SER A 276 -21.23 5.59 -10.32
N GLN A 277 -22.22 4.71 -10.26
CA GLN A 277 -23.01 4.47 -9.05
C GLN A 277 -22.18 3.91 -7.89
N ALA A 278 -21.19 3.06 -8.16
CA ALA A 278 -20.31 2.54 -7.13
C ALA A 278 -19.45 3.66 -6.51
N LEU A 279 -18.75 4.45 -7.34
CA LEU A 279 -17.98 5.62 -6.92
C LEU A 279 -18.83 6.61 -6.10
N LEU A 280 -20.04 6.91 -6.54
CA LEU A 280 -20.98 7.79 -5.83
C LEU A 280 -21.22 7.32 -4.39
N TYR A 281 -21.52 6.03 -4.19
CA TYR A 281 -21.77 5.50 -2.85
C TYR A 281 -20.49 5.29 -2.04
N ALA A 282 -19.32 5.08 -2.67
CA ALA A 282 -18.03 5.08 -1.99
C ALA A 282 -17.71 6.46 -1.37
N ILE A 283 -17.91 7.54 -2.14
CA ILE A 283 -17.71 8.92 -1.68
C ILE A 283 -18.72 9.28 -0.59
N VAL A 284 -19.98 8.90 -0.75
CA VAL A 284 -21.05 9.12 0.26
C VAL A 284 -20.75 8.36 1.55
N ALA A 285 -20.24 7.12 1.48
CA ALA A 285 -19.82 6.36 2.65
C ALA A 285 -18.69 7.07 3.39
N PHE A 286 -17.64 7.52 2.70
CA PHE A 286 -16.52 8.23 3.30
C PHE A 286 -16.92 9.58 3.91
N ALA A 287 -17.84 10.29 3.27
CA ALA A 287 -18.45 11.49 3.82
C ALA A 287 -19.32 11.21 5.07
N ALA A 288 -20.08 10.11 5.09
CA ALA A 288 -20.86 9.69 6.25
C ALA A 288 -19.98 9.27 7.44
N TYR A 289 -18.87 8.57 7.17
CA TYR A 289 -17.84 8.22 8.14
C TYR A 289 -17.27 9.47 8.83
N HIS A 290 -16.74 10.41 8.05
CA HIS A 290 -16.19 11.65 8.62
C HIS A 290 -17.25 12.58 9.23
N HIS A 291 -18.52 12.49 8.81
CA HIS A 291 -19.62 13.18 9.48
C HIS A 291 -19.90 12.59 10.86
N ALA A 292 -19.92 11.26 11.00
CA ALA A 292 -20.10 10.58 12.28
C ALA A 292 -18.97 10.94 13.25
N VAL A 293 -17.72 10.84 12.81
CA VAL A 293 -16.52 11.24 13.58
C VAL A 293 -16.59 12.71 14.02
N ALA A 294 -16.92 13.64 13.12
CA ALA A 294 -16.99 15.07 13.46
C ALA A 294 -18.19 15.45 14.34
N SER A 295 -19.26 14.65 14.33
CA SER A 295 -20.48 14.88 15.14
C SER A 295 -20.46 14.18 16.49
N GLY A 296 -19.52 13.26 16.73
CA GLY A 296 -19.57 12.33 17.85
C GLY A 296 -20.73 11.31 17.76
N ASP A 297 -21.30 11.08 16.58
CA ASP A 297 -22.38 10.10 16.41
C ASP A 297 -21.79 8.69 16.34
N ASN A 298 -22.21 7.80 17.24
CA ASN A 298 -21.76 6.40 17.28
C ASN A 298 -22.42 5.51 16.21
N LYS A 299 -23.38 6.04 15.43
CA LYS A 299 -24.08 5.29 14.39
C LYS A 299 -23.23 5.10 13.13
N ILE A 300 -22.48 3.99 13.07
CA ILE A 300 -21.79 3.54 11.84
C ILE A 300 -22.73 3.06 10.72
N SER A 301 -24.03 2.88 10.98
CA SER A 301 -24.95 2.26 10.02
C SER A 301 -25.16 3.01 8.70
N PRO A 302 -25.14 4.36 8.59
CA PRO A 302 -25.19 5.04 7.30
C PRO A 302 -23.91 4.78 6.47
N PHE A 303 -22.75 4.83 7.13
CA PHE A 303 -21.45 4.50 6.53
C PHE A 303 -21.46 3.07 5.98
N LEU A 304 -21.76 2.06 6.81
CA LEU A 304 -21.79 0.65 6.40
C LEU A 304 -22.79 0.39 5.26
N SER A 305 -23.97 1.02 5.30
CA SER A 305 -25.00 0.87 4.25
C SER A 305 -24.48 1.35 2.89
N TYR A 306 -23.86 2.54 2.84
CA TYR A 306 -23.31 3.09 1.60
C TYR A 306 -22.03 2.40 1.13
N TYR A 307 -21.18 1.97 2.06
CA TYR A 307 -19.99 1.18 1.80
C TYR A 307 -20.31 -0.18 1.16
N ASN A 308 -21.20 -0.97 1.78
CA ASN A 308 -21.64 -2.24 1.24
C ASN A 308 -22.38 -2.08 -0.11
N ARG A 309 -23.15 -1.00 -0.28
CA ARG A 309 -23.78 -0.66 -1.56
C ARG A 309 -22.76 -0.37 -2.66
N SER A 310 -21.69 0.35 -2.36
CA SER A 310 -20.58 0.59 -3.29
C SER A 310 -19.93 -0.72 -3.74
N ILE A 311 -19.56 -1.59 -2.79
CA ILE A 311 -18.87 -2.87 -3.09
C ILE A 311 -19.74 -3.78 -3.96
N ASN A 312 -21.03 -3.92 -3.66
CA ASN A 312 -21.94 -4.73 -4.47
C ASN A 312 -22.06 -4.18 -5.90
N LEU A 313 -22.18 -2.86 -6.07
CA LEU A 313 -22.23 -2.23 -7.40
C LEU A 313 -20.89 -2.35 -8.16
N LEU A 314 -19.75 -2.28 -7.46
CA LEU A 314 -18.44 -2.50 -8.03
C LEU A 314 -18.28 -3.95 -8.51
N LYS A 315 -18.67 -4.94 -7.70
CA LYS A 315 -18.62 -6.36 -8.07
C LYS A 315 -19.44 -6.63 -9.33
N THR A 316 -20.70 -6.22 -9.37
CA THR A 316 -21.53 -6.35 -10.58
C THR A 316 -20.95 -5.59 -11.78
N SER A 317 -20.31 -4.44 -11.57
CA SER A 317 -19.63 -3.70 -12.66
C SER A 317 -18.43 -4.45 -13.21
N LEU A 318 -17.64 -5.12 -12.36
CA LEU A 318 -16.50 -5.96 -12.78
C LEU A 318 -16.94 -7.24 -13.50
N GLU A 319 -18.08 -7.81 -13.11
CA GLU A 319 -18.68 -8.99 -13.75
C GLU A 319 -19.34 -8.69 -15.11
N THR A 320 -19.82 -7.45 -15.33
CA THR A 320 -20.67 -7.10 -16.50
C THR A 320 -20.08 -6.07 -17.45
N LYS A 321 -19.06 -5.31 -17.06
CA LYS A 321 -18.45 -4.24 -17.86
C LYS A 321 -16.93 -4.34 -17.84
N ARG A 322 -16.28 -3.86 -18.91
CA ARG A 322 -14.82 -3.69 -18.88
C ARG A 322 -14.44 -2.61 -17.84
N PRO A 323 -13.39 -2.84 -17.02
CA PRO A 323 -12.86 -1.81 -16.12
C PRO A 323 -12.52 -0.51 -16.86
N ASN A 324 -12.65 0.61 -16.16
CA ASN A 324 -12.37 1.95 -16.70
C ASN A 324 -11.95 2.93 -15.58
N VAL A 325 -11.78 4.21 -15.93
CA VAL A 325 -11.43 5.32 -15.01
C VAL A 325 -12.30 5.33 -13.75
N THR A 326 -13.62 5.18 -13.88
CA THR A 326 -14.56 5.17 -12.76
C THR A 326 -14.39 3.92 -11.89
N THR A 327 -14.13 2.75 -12.50
CA THR A 327 -13.80 1.52 -11.76
C THR A 327 -12.56 1.74 -10.89
N LEU A 328 -11.49 2.29 -11.47
CA LEU A 328 -10.22 2.55 -10.79
C LEU A 328 -10.36 3.60 -9.68
N LEU A 329 -11.08 4.70 -9.92
CA LEU A 329 -11.42 5.69 -8.88
C LEU A 329 -12.27 5.09 -7.75
N THR A 330 -13.18 4.15 -8.05
CA THR A 330 -13.96 3.45 -7.02
C THR A 330 -13.05 2.61 -6.13
N ILE A 331 -12.12 1.87 -6.72
CA ILE A 331 -11.18 1.02 -5.98
C ILE A 331 -10.23 1.89 -5.13
N LEU A 332 -9.72 3.01 -5.65
CA LEU A 332 -8.88 3.94 -4.89
C LEU A 332 -9.62 4.64 -3.74
N GLN A 333 -10.91 4.97 -3.92
CA GLN A 333 -11.75 5.48 -2.83
C GLN A 333 -12.02 4.41 -1.76
N LEU A 334 -12.26 3.15 -2.14
CA LEU A 334 -12.41 2.03 -1.20
C LEU A 334 -11.10 1.74 -0.46
N ALA A 335 -9.97 1.68 -1.15
CA ALA A 335 -8.64 1.58 -0.54
C ALA A 335 -8.40 2.68 0.51
N THR A 336 -8.81 3.92 0.22
CA THR A 336 -8.69 5.04 1.17
C THR A 336 -9.62 4.89 2.38
N ILE A 337 -10.77 4.22 2.24
CA ILE A 337 -11.61 3.84 3.39
C ILE A 337 -10.87 2.79 4.24
N GLU A 338 -10.37 1.71 3.64
CA GLU A 338 -9.64 0.66 4.38
C GLU A 338 -8.40 1.20 5.10
N GLU A 339 -7.69 2.15 4.50
CA GLU A 339 -6.56 2.85 5.13
C GLU A 339 -6.99 3.62 6.39
N PHE A 340 -8.10 4.36 6.32
CA PHE A 340 -8.64 5.13 7.46
C PHE A 340 -9.26 4.25 8.55
N LEU A 341 -9.75 3.07 8.17
CA LEU A 341 -10.16 2.01 9.11
C LEU A 341 -8.95 1.32 9.77
N GLY A 342 -7.77 1.36 9.14
CA GLY A 342 -6.60 0.57 9.57
C GLY A 342 -6.70 -0.92 9.17
N ASP A 343 -7.49 -1.26 8.15
CA ASP A 343 -7.59 -2.62 7.61
C ASP A 343 -6.63 -2.81 6.42
N TRP A 344 -5.38 -3.11 6.76
CA TRP A 344 -4.31 -3.26 5.76
C TRP A 344 -4.45 -4.51 4.89
N VAL A 345 -5.21 -5.50 5.35
CA VAL A 345 -5.58 -6.72 4.60
C VAL A 345 -6.45 -6.35 3.40
N ASN A 346 -7.55 -5.63 3.63
CA ASN A 346 -8.45 -5.21 2.56
C ASN A 346 -7.85 -4.10 1.68
N LEU A 347 -7.10 -3.16 2.27
CA LEU A 347 -6.33 -2.15 1.54
C LEU A 347 -5.38 -2.77 0.49
N LEU A 348 -4.56 -3.75 0.89
CA LEU A 348 -3.64 -4.44 -0.01
C LEU A 348 -4.35 -5.38 -1.01
N GLY A 349 -5.60 -5.77 -0.74
CA GLY A 349 -6.49 -6.35 -1.75
C GLY A 349 -6.87 -5.34 -2.83
N HIS A 350 -7.35 -4.16 -2.43
CA HIS A 350 -7.71 -3.08 -3.36
C HIS A 350 -6.51 -2.53 -4.14
N GLN A 351 -5.33 -2.41 -3.52
CA GLN A 351 -4.11 -1.96 -4.20
C GLN A 351 -3.69 -2.91 -5.33
N ARG A 352 -3.75 -4.24 -5.12
CA ARG A 352 -3.46 -5.21 -6.19
C ARG A 352 -4.49 -5.20 -7.31
N ALA A 353 -5.78 -5.04 -6.99
CA ALA A 353 -6.84 -4.89 -7.99
C ALA A 353 -6.70 -3.58 -8.79
N ALA A 354 -6.31 -2.48 -8.13
CA ALA A 354 -6.03 -1.21 -8.78
C ALA A 354 -4.80 -1.29 -9.69
N HIS A 355 -3.75 -2.01 -9.29
CA HIS A 355 -2.55 -2.23 -10.10
C HIS A 355 -2.89 -2.82 -11.47
N GLN A 356 -3.56 -3.98 -11.47
CA GLN A 356 -3.93 -4.70 -12.69
C GLN A 356 -4.77 -3.81 -13.64
N ILE A 357 -5.82 -3.16 -13.11
CA ILE A 357 -6.69 -2.29 -13.91
C ILE A 357 -5.94 -1.05 -14.43
N LEU A 358 -4.97 -0.52 -13.67
CA LEU A 358 -4.16 0.63 -14.09
C LEU A 358 -3.19 0.23 -15.23
N THR A 359 -2.55 -0.94 -15.16
CA THR A 359 -1.66 -1.45 -16.20
C THR A 359 -2.40 -1.95 -17.44
N ASP A 360 -3.62 -2.47 -17.29
CA ASP A 360 -4.47 -2.90 -18.41
C ASP A 360 -5.02 -1.70 -19.21
N LEU A 361 -5.21 -0.54 -18.56
CA LEU A 361 -5.76 0.67 -19.17
C LEU A 361 -4.69 1.63 -19.72
N TYR A 362 -3.46 1.62 -19.16
CA TYR A 362 -2.47 2.65 -19.42
C TYR A 362 -1.04 2.13 -19.53
N THR A 363 -0.20 2.94 -20.17
CA THR A 363 1.27 2.91 -20.09
C THR A 363 1.76 4.13 -19.28
N PRO A 364 3.04 4.17 -18.85
CA PRO A 364 3.62 5.34 -18.18
C PRO A 364 3.39 6.67 -18.92
N MET A 365 3.37 6.64 -20.25
CA MET A 365 3.16 7.82 -21.09
C MET A 365 1.68 8.21 -21.20
N THR A 366 0.77 7.25 -21.39
CA THR A 366 -0.66 7.55 -21.61
C THR A 366 -1.41 7.92 -20.34
N ILE A 367 -0.89 7.57 -19.15
CA ILE A 367 -1.47 8.00 -17.87
C ILE A 367 -1.17 9.47 -17.56
N MET A 368 -0.07 10.03 -18.08
CA MET A 368 0.29 11.44 -17.82
C MET A 368 -0.43 12.45 -18.72
N GLN A 369 -1.12 12.00 -19.78
CA GLN A 369 -1.78 12.87 -20.77
C GLN A 369 -2.95 13.68 -20.20
N ASP A 370 -3.69 13.14 -19.24
CA ASP A 370 -4.92 13.71 -18.70
C ASP A 370 -4.82 14.02 -17.20
N GLU A 371 -5.53 15.04 -16.72
CA GLU A 371 -5.42 15.49 -15.33
C GLU A 371 -6.03 14.53 -14.32
N THR A 372 -7.17 13.91 -14.65
CA THR A 372 -7.78 12.87 -13.81
C THR A 372 -6.84 11.66 -13.73
N ARG A 373 -6.26 11.25 -14.86
CA ARG A 373 -5.26 10.16 -14.90
C ARG A 373 -4.01 10.48 -14.09
N ARG A 374 -3.50 11.72 -14.13
CA ARG A 374 -2.38 12.18 -13.30
C ARG A 374 -2.69 12.10 -11.79
N LYS A 375 -3.88 12.51 -11.36
CA LYS A 375 -4.31 12.35 -9.96
C LYS A 375 -4.48 10.87 -9.58
N ILE A 376 -4.96 10.02 -10.49
CA ILE A 376 -5.07 8.56 -10.30
C ILE A 376 -3.69 7.91 -10.06
N ILE A 377 -2.69 8.18 -10.90
CA ILE A 377 -1.36 7.59 -10.71
C ILE A 377 -0.68 8.13 -9.44
N GLY A 378 -0.82 9.42 -9.12
CA GLY A 378 -0.30 9.99 -7.87
C GLY A 378 -0.94 9.38 -6.60
N TRP A 379 -2.24 9.04 -6.66
CA TRP A 379 -2.98 8.33 -5.61
C TRP A 379 -2.50 6.88 -5.48
N TYR A 380 -2.40 6.16 -6.60
CA TYR A 380 -1.93 4.78 -6.62
C TYR A 380 -0.47 4.65 -6.12
N ILE A 381 0.43 5.51 -6.60
CA ILE A 381 1.85 5.55 -6.19
C ILE A 381 2.01 5.67 -4.67
N ARG A 382 1.11 6.40 -3.99
CA ARG A 382 1.12 6.54 -2.52
C ARG A 382 0.91 5.19 -1.83
N PHE A 383 -0.03 4.37 -2.32
CA PHE A 383 -0.29 3.04 -1.77
C PHE A 383 0.85 2.07 -2.12
N ASP A 384 1.36 2.11 -3.36
CA ASP A 384 2.38 1.19 -3.85
C ASP A 384 3.74 1.37 -3.16
N LEU A 385 4.19 2.61 -2.99
CA LEU A 385 5.40 2.92 -2.21
C LEU A 385 5.27 2.50 -0.75
N PHE A 386 4.11 2.74 -0.13
CA PHE A 386 3.92 2.35 1.27
C PHE A 386 3.89 0.83 1.44
N ALA A 387 3.25 0.11 0.51
CA ALA A 387 3.22 -1.36 0.50
C ALA A 387 4.64 -1.95 0.31
N GLY A 388 5.41 -1.46 -0.66
CA GLY A 388 6.79 -1.89 -0.90
C GLY A 388 7.69 -1.62 0.32
N MET A 389 7.74 -0.38 0.81
CA MET A 389 8.56 -0.01 1.96
C MET A 389 8.23 -0.79 3.24
N MET A 390 6.94 -1.04 3.52
CA MET A 390 6.51 -1.75 4.73
C MET A 390 6.66 -3.28 4.65
N SER A 391 6.69 -3.85 3.45
CA SER A 391 6.96 -5.29 3.23
C SER A 391 8.45 -5.60 3.08
N GLY A 392 9.32 -4.58 2.98
CA GLY A 392 10.73 -4.75 2.58
C GLY A 392 10.89 -5.16 1.11
N GLY A 393 9.82 -5.08 0.32
CA GLY A 393 9.75 -5.51 -1.08
C GLY A 393 9.91 -4.37 -2.08
N GLU A 394 9.64 -4.70 -3.34
CA GLU A 394 9.59 -3.74 -4.45
C GLU A 394 8.18 -3.13 -4.57
N THR A 395 8.07 -2.03 -5.31
CA THR A 395 6.78 -1.52 -5.80
C THR A 395 6.22 -2.45 -6.87
N ASN A 396 4.90 -2.58 -6.97
CA ASN A 396 4.28 -3.35 -8.06
C ASN A 396 4.52 -2.69 -9.42
N LEU A 397 4.50 -1.35 -9.47
CA LEU A 397 4.90 -0.61 -10.66
C LEU A 397 6.42 -0.60 -10.83
N GLY A 398 6.87 -0.71 -12.08
CA GLY A 398 8.27 -0.49 -12.46
C GLY A 398 8.70 0.98 -12.34
N ARG A 399 10.01 1.19 -12.23
CA ARG A 399 10.65 2.50 -12.04
C ARG A 399 10.19 3.54 -13.06
N GLU A 400 9.94 3.12 -14.29
CA GLU A 400 9.53 3.96 -15.41
C GLU A 400 8.24 4.75 -15.14
N TRP A 401 7.31 4.23 -14.35
CA TRP A 401 6.10 4.96 -13.95
C TRP A 401 6.43 6.17 -13.07
N PHE A 402 7.30 5.98 -12.08
CA PHE A 402 7.75 7.03 -11.16
C PHE A 402 8.65 8.05 -11.87
N ALA A 403 9.53 7.58 -12.76
CA ALA A 403 10.39 8.44 -13.56
C ALA A 403 9.58 9.35 -14.49
N VAL A 404 8.66 8.79 -15.28
CA VAL A 404 7.81 9.57 -16.20
C VAL A 404 6.85 10.51 -15.43
N HIS A 405 6.40 10.10 -14.25
CA HIS A 405 5.64 10.97 -13.34
C HIS A 405 6.47 12.18 -12.87
N SER A 406 7.73 11.97 -12.47
CA SER A 406 8.65 13.05 -12.07
C SER A 406 9.02 13.95 -13.25
N ASP A 407 9.46 13.37 -14.37
CA ASP A 407 9.87 14.11 -15.58
C ASP A 407 8.76 15.03 -16.11
N PHE A 408 7.49 14.66 -15.94
CA PHE A 408 6.35 15.50 -16.31
C PHE A 408 6.28 16.77 -15.45
N TYR A 409 6.38 16.65 -14.12
CA TYR A 409 6.30 17.80 -13.23
C TYR A 409 7.58 18.64 -13.24
N THR A 410 8.76 18.04 -13.43
CA THR A 410 10.02 18.78 -13.69
C THR A 410 9.88 19.69 -14.91
N ARG A 411 9.35 19.18 -16.03
CA ARG A 411 9.04 20.00 -17.22
C ARG A 411 7.96 21.04 -16.92
N GLN A 412 6.94 20.70 -16.13
CA GLN A 412 5.88 21.63 -15.78
C GLN A 412 6.40 22.84 -14.98
N THR A 413 7.35 22.66 -14.05
CA THR A 413 8.00 23.77 -13.34
C THR A 413 8.93 24.56 -14.28
N MET A 414 9.61 23.91 -15.22
CA MET A 414 10.42 24.62 -16.23
C MET A 414 9.57 25.53 -17.13
N ASP A 415 8.38 25.07 -17.54
CA ASP A 415 7.41 25.86 -18.32
C ASP A 415 6.73 26.98 -17.49
N ARG A 416 6.65 26.80 -16.16
CA ARG A 416 5.97 27.71 -15.22
C ARG A 416 6.80 27.92 -13.93
N PRO A 417 7.95 28.61 -14.00
CA PRO A 417 8.88 28.72 -12.87
C PRO A 417 8.38 29.55 -11.68
N ASP A 418 7.28 30.29 -11.83
CA ASP A 418 6.63 31.06 -10.77
C ASP A 418 5.40 30.35 -10.16
N ASP A 419 4.98 29.22 -10.73
CA ASP A 419 3.82 28.46 -10.26
C ASP A 419 4.20 27.59 -9.05
N LEU A 420 3.77 28.01 -7.85
CA LEU A 420 3.98 27.28 -6.60
C LEU A 420 3.36 25.87 -6.65
N GLY A 421 2.25 25.69 -7.36
CA GLY A 421 1.59 24.39 -7.50
C GLY A 421 2.42 23.41 -8.33
N ALA A 422 3.03 23.89 -9.42
CA ALA A 422 3.97 23.09 -10.21
C ALA A 422 5.18 22.66 -9.37
N LYS A 423 5.78 23.59 -8.60
CA LYS A 423 6.89 23.31 -7.68
C LYS A 423 6.54 22.23 -6.65
N PHE A 424 5.37 22.33 -6.01
CA PHE A 424 4.97 21.34 -5.00
C PHE A 424 4.74 19.95 -5.61
N GLU A 425 4.04 19.83 -6.75
CA GLU A 425 3.89 18.54 -7.44
C GLU A 425 5.26 17.96 -7.88
N GLU A 426 6.19 18.79 -8.35
CA GLU A 426 7.56 18.37 -8.70
C GLU A 426 8.35 17.88 -7.48
N TYR A 427 8.31 18.58 -6.35
CA TYR A 427 8.97 18.14 -5.11
C TYR A 427 8.37 16.82 -4.60
N PHE A 428 7.04 16.67 -4.67
CA PHE A 428 6.37 15.44 -4.28
C PHE A 428 6.68 14.28 -5.22
N ALA A 429 6.81 14.52 -6.53
CA ALA A 429 7.17 13.50 -7.52
C ALA A 429 8.66 13.10 -7.41
N THR A 430 9.56 14.07 -7.20
CA THR A 430 10.99 13.84 -6.96
C THR A 430 11.20 12.99 -5.71
N SER A 431 10.54 13.34 -4.60
CA SER A 431 10.57 12.56 -3.36
C SER A 431 10.12 11.10 -3.58
N ARG A 432 9.04 10.89 -4.35
CA ARG A 432 8.53 9.56 -4.69
C ARG A 432 9.55 8.75 -5.51
N LEU A 433 10.18 9.37 -6.51
CA LEU A 433 11.21 8.70 -7.32
C LEU A 433 12.44 8.31 -6.49
N LEU A 434 12.90 9.17 -5.58
CA LEU A 434 13.99 8.84 -4.64
C LEU A 434 13.61 7.64 -3.76
N ALA A 435 12.38 7.59 -3.25
CA ALA A 435 11.88 6.46 -2.46
C ALA A 435 11.83 5.15 -3.28
N THR A 436 11.35 5.20 -4.54
CA THR A 436 11.35 4.04 -5.45
C THR A 436 12.77 3.56 -5.72
N ASP A 437 13.70 4.46 -6.00
CA ASP A 437 15.09 4.11 -6.31
C ASP A 437 15.76 3.46 -5.09
N VAL A 438 15.50 3.96 -3.88
CA VAL A 438 15.97 3.33 -2.63
C VAL A 438 15.39 1.92 -2.51
N ALA A 439 14.06 1.75 -2.61
CA ALA A 439 13.42 0.44 -2.51
C ALA A 439 14.00 -0.57 -3.52
N LEU A 440 14.21 -0.16 -4.78
CA LEU A 440 14.79 -0.99 -5.83
C LEU A 440 16.27 -1.36 -5.56
N VAL A 441 17.08 -0.45 -5.01
CA VAL A 441 18.49 -0.73 -4.69
C VAL A 441 18.62 -1.71 -3.51
N PHE A 442 17.81 -1.53 -2.46
CA PHE A 442 17.79 -2.44 -1.32
C PHE A 442 17.19 -3.81 -1.70
N ALA A 443 16.08 -3.86 -2.43
CA ALA A 443 15.51 -5.13 -2.90
C ALA A 443 16.46 -5.89 -3.83
N ALA A 444 17.13 -5.20 -4.77
CA ALA A 444 18.15 -5.81 -5.63
C ALA A 444 19.31 -6.41 -4.84
N LYS A 445 19.71 -5.76 -3.73
CA LYS A 445 20.74 -6.23 -2.81
C LYS A 445 20.26 -7.45 -2.00
N THR A 446 19.04 -7.43 -1.45
CA THR A 446 18.45 -8.56 -0.71
C THR A 446 18.25 -9.80 -1.60
N LYS A 447 17.87 -9.59 -2.87
CA LYS A 447 17.76 -10.65 -3.89
C LYS A 447 19.12 -11.14 -4.44
N GLY A 448 20.24 -10.56 -4.02
CA GLY A 448 21.58 -10.92 -4.51
C GLY A 448 21.87 -10.58 -5.97
N THR A 449 21.05 -9.73 -6.61
CA THR A 449 21.13 -9.42 -8.06
C THR A 449 22.20 -8.39 -8.42
N ILE A 450 22.78 -7.71 -7.42
CA ILE A 450 23.87 -6.73 -7.59
C ILE A 450 25.02 -7.04 -6.64
N THR A 451 26.25 -6.78 -7.08
CA THR A 451 27.46 -6.96 -6.26
C THR A 451 27.51 -5.94 -5.11
N HIS A 452 28.33 -6.19 -4.08
CA HIS A 452 28.53 -5.20 -3.02
C HIS A 452 29.12 -3.88 -3.54
N GLU A 453 30.01 -3.93 -4.53
CA GLU A 453 30.56 -2.76 -5.21
C GLU A 453 29.46 -1.98 -5.97
N GLN A 454 28.62 -2.66 -6.75
CA GLN A 454 27.48 -2.05 -7.44
C GLN A 454 26.46 -1.44 -6.47
N PHE A 455 26.21 -2.09 -5.33
CA PHE A 455 25.38 -1.55 -4.26
C PHE A 455 26.00 -0.26 -3.70
N SER A 456 27.27 -0.29 -3.28
CA SER A 456 27.96 0.89 -2.74
C SER A 456 28.03 2.06 -3.73
N MET A 457 28.25 1.79 -5.02
CA MET A 457 28.19 2.83 -6.08
C MET A 457 26.79 3.44 -6.22
N ARG A 458 25.73 2.63 -6.18
CA ARG A 458 24.35 3.12 -6.28
C ARG A 458 23.94 3.90 -5.04
N ILE A 459 24.31 3.44 -3.85
CA ILE A 459 24.08 4.15 -2.59
C ILE A 459 24.76 5.52 -2.60
N GLY A 460 26.04 5.63 -2.97
CA GLY A 460 26.72 6.93 -3.03
C GLY A 460 26.10 7.91 -4.04
N ALA A 461 25.58 7.40 -5.17
CA ALA A 461 24.80 8.20 -6.10
C ALA A 461 23.45 8.65 -5.52
N GLN A 462 22.81 7.83 -4.68
CA GLN A 462 21.58 8.18 -3.98
C GLN A 462 21.82 9.18 -2.85
N GLU A 463 22.85 9.02 -2.04
CA GLU A 463 23.28 10.00 -1.02
C GLU A 463 23.46 11.38 -1.68
N THR A 464 24.20 11.44 -2.80
CA THR A 464 24.39 12.66 -3.60
C THR A 464 23.05 13.27 -4.08
N GLN A 465 22.06 12.44 -4.47
CA GLN A 465 20.74 12.93 -4.88
C GLN A 465 19.89 13.43 -3.71
N PHE A 466 19.97 12.78 -2.55
CA PHE A 466 19.31 13.24 -1.32
C PHE A 466 19.89 14.57 -0.84
N GLU A 467 21.21 14.76 -0.92
CA GLU A 467 21.88 16.02 -0.60
C GLU A 467 21.48 17.14 -1.57
N GLN A 468 21.55 16.91 -2.89
CA GLN A 468 21.12 17.90 -3.90
C GLN A 468 19.65 18.29 -3.75
N PHE A 469 18.77 17.36 -3.41
CA PHE A 469 17.36 17.66 -3.20
C PHE A 469 17.10 18.33 -1.84
N HIS A 470 17.82 17.95 -0.78
CA HIS A 470 17.81 18.66 0.50
C HIS A 470 18.22 20.12 0.34
N ASP A 471 19.33 20.40 -0.35
CA ASP A 471 19.81 21.75 -0.58
C ASP A 471 18.82 22.56 -1.44
N ARG A 472 18.18 21.92 -2.43
CA ARG A 472 17.10 22.54 -3.21
C ARG A 472 15.89 22.92 -2.36
N LEU A 473 15.51 22.10 -1.38
CA LEU A 473 14.41 22.39 -0.44
C LEU A 473 14.81 23.46 0.59
N SER A 474 16.03 23.39 1.14
CA SER A 474 16.55 24.32 2.15
C SER A 474 16.79 25.74 1.61
N ASN A 475 17.06 25.87 0.30
CA ASN A 475 17.18 27.16 -0.37
C ASN A 475 15.87 27.65 -1.03
N ALA A 476 14.78 26.89 -0.95
CA ALA A 476 13.46 27.30 -1.43
C ALA A 476 12.72 28.14 -0.37
N LEU A 477 11.98 29.16 -0.83
CA LEU A 477 11.01 29.93 -0.01
C LEU A 477 11.60 30.59 1.27
N THR A 478 12.88 30.93 1.27
CA THR A 478 13.66 31.39 2.43
C THR A 478 13.35 32.81 2.94
N ASP A 479 12.39 33.53 2.34
CA ASP A 479 11.93 34.84 2.83
C ASP A 479 11.19 34.67 4.17
N PRO A 480 11.56 35.40 5.25
CA PRO A 480 10.80 35.44 6.50
C PRO A 480 9.30 35.71 6.35
N SER A 481 8.84 36.35 5.27
CA SER A 481 7.40 36.55 4.99
C SER A 481 6.63 35.24 4.72
N CYS A 482 7.32 34.16 4.36
CA CYS A 482 6.72 32.85 4.08
C CYS A 482 6.29 32.07 5.35
N PHE A 483 6.66 32.53 6.55
CA PHE A 483 6.59 31.73 7.79
C PHE A 483 5.53 32.22 8.80
N VAL A 484 5.04 31.29 9.62
CA VAL A 484 4.17 31.57 10.76
C VAL A 484 5.00 32.12 11.92
N THR A 485 4.81 33.40 12.24
CA THR A 485 5.56 34.11 13.28
C THR A 485 4.91 34.10 14.67
N ALA A 486 3.67 33.60 14.78
CA ALA A 486 2.90 33.61 16.03
C ALA A 486 1.99 32.37 16.17
N PHE A 487 1.90 31.86 17.39
CA PHE A 487 1.08 30.70 17.77
C PHE A 487 0.16 31.08 18.95
N PRO A 488 -0.87 31.93 18.73
CA PRO A 488 -1.66 32.54 19.82
C PRO A 488 -2.44 31.52 20.66
N ASN A 489 -2.84 30.40 20.07
CA ASN A 489 -3.64 29.36 20.73
C ASN A 489 -2.79 28.19 21.27
N ALA A 490 -1.46 28.30 21.28
CA ALA A 490 -0.57 27.22 21.70
C ALA A 490 -0.31 27.23 23.23
N PRO A 491 -0.47 26.10 23.95
CA PRO A 491 -0.33 26.02 25.40
C PRO A 491 1.11 26.37 25.84
N PRO A 492 1.32 27.17 26.90
CA PRO A 492 2.63 27.73 27.25
C PRO A 492 3.69 26.63 27.42
N PRO A 493 4.98 26.88 27.10
CA PRO A 493 6.03 25.87 27.13
C PRO A 493 6.09 25.11 28.46
N GLN A 494 6.07 23.78 28.38
CA GLN A 494 6.20 22.88 29.53
C GLN A 494 7.60 22.25 29.58
N PRO A 495 8.14 21.89 30.78
CA PRO A 495 9.36 21.08 30.88
C PRO A 495 9.26 19.75 30.12
N GLU A 496 8.03 19.23 29.95
CA GLU A 496 7.68 18.00 29.25
C GLU A 496 7.51 18.13 27.73
N ASP A 497 7.71 19.32 27.14
CA ASP A 497 7.68 19.51 25.68
C ASP A 497 8.96 18.96 25.03
N ILE A 498 8.84 18.09 24.03
CA ILE A 498 10.00 17.52 23.31
C ILE A 498 10.48 18.39 22.13
N THR A 499 9.70 19.41 21.73
CA THR A 499 10.05 20.28 20.59
C THR A 499 9.79 21.76 20.89
N ASP A 500 10.67 22.64 20.37
CA ASP A 500 10.34 24.07 20.24
C ASP A 500 9.68 24.33 18.88
N PHE A 501 8.38 24.07 18.80
CA PHE A 501 7.57 24.29 17.60
C PHE A 501 7.20 25.77 17.35
N ARG A 502 7.63 26.69 18.23
CA ARG A 502 7.32 28.14 18.12
C ARG A 502 8.32 28.92 17.28
N ASP A 503 9.36 28.26 16.81
CA ASP A 503 10.37 28.79 15.89
C ASP A 503 9.73 29.53 14.69
N PRO A 504 9.90 30.87 14.60
CA PRO A 504 9.23 31.70 13.60
C PRO A 504 9.83 31.56 12.19
N LYS A 505 10.76 30.61 11.98
CA LYS A 505 11.36 30.28 10.68
C LYS A 505 11.15 28.81 10.28
N PHE A 506 10.20 28.12 10.90
CA PHE A 506 10.04 26.68 10.72
C PHE A 506 8.75 26.27 9.99
N LEU A 507 7.60 26.84 10.36
CA LEU A 507 6.30 26.52 9.76
C LEU A 507 5.96 27.49 8.64
N TYR A 508 5.75 27.01 7.42
CA TYR A 508 5.30 27.80 6.28
C TYR A 508 3.81 28.17 6.37
N ALA A 509 3.47 29.39 5.96
CA ALA A 509 2.13 29.99 6.06
C ALA A 509 1.43 30.15 4.69
N GLY A 510 0.10 30.30 4.71
CA GLY A 510 -0.69 30.69 3.54
C GLY A 510 -0.50 29.76 2.33
N ASP A 511 -0.28 30.33 1.14
CA ASP A 511 -0.03 29.59 -0.10
C ASP A 511 1.23 28.69 -0.03
N TYR A 512 2.15 28.96 0.90
CA TYR A 512 3.35 28.16 1.13
C TYR A 512 3.12 26.96 2.07
N PHE A 513 1.97 26.84 2.73
CA PHE A 513 1.72 25.82 3.77
C PHE A 513 1.94 24.37 3.28
N THR A 514 1.78 24.11 1.97
CA THR A 514 2.08 22.81 1.34
C THR A 514 3.54 22.37 1.52
N MET A 515 4.48 23.32 1.63
CA MET A 515 5.92 23.05 1.86
C MET A 515 6.16 22.26 3.16
N ASN A 516 5.31 22.46 4.19
CA ASN A 516 5.38 21.71 5.44
C ASN A 516 5.22 20.19 5.21
N TYR A 517 4.36 19.80 4.25
CA TYR A 517 4.16 18.41 3.86
C TYR A 517 5.26 17.87 2.94
N VAL A 518 5.85 18.72 2.08
CA VAL A 518 7.04 18.36 1.29
C VAL A 518 8.19 17.98 2.23
N LEU A 519 8.47 18.81 3.25
CA LEU A 519 9.48 18.55 4.26
C LEU A 519 9.16 17.29 5.09
N ILE A 520 7.91 17.13 5.54
CA ILE A 520 7.47 15.94 6.28
C ILE A 520 7.69 14.63 5.50
N ASP A 521 7.31 14.61 4.21
CA ASP A 521 7.44 13.43 3.37
C ASP A 521 8.91 13.17 3.01
N PHE A 522 9.68 14.21 2.66
CA PHE A 522 11.13 14.11 2.44
C PHE A 522 11.87 13.56 3.67
N TRP A 523 11.62 14.11 4.86
CA TRP A 523 12.22 13.62 6.11
C TRP A 523 11.78 12.20 6.46
N ALA A 524 10.59 11.75 6.03
CA ALA A 524 10.20 10.34 6.20
C ALA A 524 11.08 9.41 5.35
N ILE A 525 11.29 9.77 4.09
CA ILE A 525 12.03 8.97 3.11
C ILE A 525 13.54 8.97 3.45
N LEU A 526 14.11 10.13 3.80
CA LEU A 526 15.50 10.27 4.24
C LEU A 526 15.79 9.46 5.52
N LEU A 527 14.88 9.48 6.49
CA LEU A 527 14.99 8.71 7.74
C LEU A 527 14.97 7.20 7.47
N MET A 528 14.05 6.73 6.62
CA MET A 528 13.99 5.32 6.21
C MET A 528 15.23 4.89 5.42
N PHE A 529 15.69 5.71 4.46
CA PHE A 529 16.91 5.45 3.68
C PHE A 529 18.15 5.32 4.58
N ARG A 530 18.38 6.30 5.47
CA ARG A 530 19.53 6.28 6.39
C ARG A 530 19.45 5.15 7.41
N TYR A 531 18.25 4.76 7.86
CA TYR A 531 18.07 3.56 8.68
C TYR A 531 18.39 2.27 7.92
N GLN A 532 17.85 2.09 6.71
CA GLN A 532 18.15 0.93 5.86
C GLN A 532 19.65 0.83 5.53
N LEU A 533 20.30 1.96 5.27
CA LEU A 533 21.75 2.03 5.04
C LEU A 533 22.56 1.67 6.30
N THR A 534 22.15 2.17 7.46
CA THR A 534 22.76 1.82 8.76
C THR A 534 22.71 0.31 9.00
N VAL A 535 21.54 -0.29 8.78
CA VAL A 535 21.33 -1.75 8.88
C VAL A 535 22.22 -2.49 7.87
N ALA A 536 22.24 -2.06 6.60
CA ALA A 536 23.06 -2.69 5.55
C ALA A 536 24.58 -2.52 5.73
N GLN A 537 25.01 -1.62 6.62
CA GLN A 537 26.41 -1.45 7.02
C GLN A 537 26.72 -2.09 8.39
N LEU A 538 25.77 -2.78 9.03
CA LEU A 538 25.86 -3.33 10.39
C LEU A 538 26.27 -2.29 11.45
N ARG A 539 25.77 -1.05 11.31
CA ARG A 539 26.22 0.12 12.10
C ARG A 539 25.28 0.51 13.24
N GLN A 540 25.82 1.36 14.12
CA GLN A 540 25.12 2.29 15.00
C GLN A 540 23.94 3.06 14.35
N PRO A 541 22.66 2.93 14.75
CA PRO A 541 21.68 4.01 14.55
C PRO A 541 22.25 5.32 15.09
N SER A 542 22.48 6.28 14.19
CA SER A 542 23.08 7.56 14.55
C SER A 542 22.07 8.46 15.27
N ALA A 543 22.56 9.36 16.13
CA ALA A 543 21.73 10.37 16.80
C ALA A 543 20.95 11.25 15.79
N GLU A 544 21.50 11.41 14.59
CA GLU A 544 20.89 12.07 13.42
C GLU A 544 19.52 11.47 13.03
N LEU A 545 19.29 10.16 13.22
CA LEU A 545 17.99 9.54 12.98
C LEU A 545 16.93 10.05 13.97
N ALA A 546 17.32 10.25 15.24
CA ALA A 546 16.46 10.83 16.26
C ALA A 546 16.24 12.34 16.04
N GLU A 547 17.25 13.06 15.52
CA GLU A 547 17.12 14.47 15.14
C GLU A 547 16.12 14.68 13.99
N ILE A 548 16.17 13.86 12.94
CA ILE A 548 15.18 13.89 11.86
C ILE A 548 13.78 13.55 12.39
N ALA A 549 13.67 12.58 13.32
CA ALA A 549 12.40 12.27 13.98
C ALA A 549 11.86 13.45 14.81
N LEU A 550 12.71 14.14 15.57
CA LEU A 550 12.35 15.34 16.34
C LEU A 550 11.90 16.50 15.44
N ASN A 551 12.54 16.71 14.28
CA ASN A 551 12.08 17.70 13.29
C ASN A 551 10.69 17.37 12.74
N LYS A 552 10.39 16.08 12.49
CA LYS A 552 9.04 15.62 12.10
C LYS A 552 8.02 15.83 13.22
N CYS A 553 8.40 15.65 14.48
CA CYS A 553 7.58 15.98 15.65
C CYS A 553 7.32 17.48 15.77
N LYS A 554 8.36 18.32 15.59
CA LYS A 554 8.26 19.78 15.66
C LYS A 554 7.27 20.31 14.62
N MET A 555 7.30 19.74 13.41
CA MET A 555 6.34 20.08 12.35
C MET A 555 4.92 19.60 12.66
N PHE A 556 4.76 18.42 13.30
CA PHE A 556 3.45 17.96 13.75
C PHE A 556 2.83 18.94 14.76
N GLU A 557 3.59 19.43 15.75
CA GLU A 557 3.07 20.38 16.76
C GLU A 557 2.82 21.77 16.18
N ALA A 558 3.70 22.25 15.29
CA ALA A 558 3.49 23.50 14.60
C ALA A 558 2.20 23.47 13.76
N ILE A 559 1.96 22.38 13.01
CA ILE A 559 0.70 22.16 12.27
C ILE A 559 -0.50 22.01 13.24
N GLN A 560 -0.33 21.37 14.40
CA GLN A 560 -1.39 21.21 15.40
C GLN A 560 -1.89 22.53 15.96
N TYR A 561 -0.98 23.45 16.29
CA TYR A 561 -1.30 24.70 16.99
C TYR A 561 -1.41 25.93 16.07
N HIS A 562 -1.34 25.74 14.75
CA HIS A 562 -1.56 26.80 13.77
C HIS A 562 -3.06 27.09 13.56
N GLU A 563 -3.48 28.31 13.85
CA GLU A 563 -4.89 28.74 13.85
C GLU A 563 -5.59 28.63 12.48
N HIS A 564 -4.84 28.71 11.37
CA HIS A 564 -5.40 28.69 10.02
C HIS A 564 -5.01 27.42 9.24
N GLY A 565 -4.69 26.33 9.95
CA GLY A 565 -4.41 25.04 9.35
C GLY A 565 -5.59 24.52 8.50
N PRO A 566 -5.34 23.97 7.30
CA PRO A 566 -6.41 23.47 6.43
C PRO A 566 -7.17 22.31 7.10
N PRO A 567 -8.46 22.09 6.78
CA PRO A 567 -9.21 20.94 7.31
C PRO A 567 -8.45 19.64 7.11
N GLY A 568 -8.40 18.79 8.13
CA GLY A 568 -7.67 17.52 8.10
C GLY A 568 -6.15 17.63 8.18
N ALA A 569 -5.54 18.80 8.43
CA ALA A 569 -4.08 18.96 8.42
C ALA A 569 -3.32 17.94 9.29
N ILE A 570 -3.82 17.66 10.50
CA ILE A 570 -3.29 16.63 11.43
C ILE A 570 -3.35 15.22 10.82
N VAL A 571 -4.42 14.89 10.09
CA VAL A 571 -4.57 13.59 9.43
C VAL A 571 -3.53 13.44 8.31
N GLY A 572 -3.19 14.52 7.61
CA GLY A 572 -2.10 14.54 6.62
C GLY A 572 -0.69 14.29 7.19
N CYS A 573 -0.55 14.28 8.52
CA CYS A 573 0.69 13.99 9.25
C CYS A 573 0.76 12.55 9.83
N GLN A 574 -0.29 11.73 9.65
CA GLN A 574 -0.40 10.40 10.28
C GLN A 574 0.78 9.45 10.01
N ALA A 575 1.19 9.33 8.75
CA ALA A 575 2.35 8.50 8.37
C ALA A 575 3.68 9.08 8.89
N SER A 576 3.76 10.41 9.05
CA SER A 576 4.93 11.09 9.61
C SER A 576 5.16 10.72 11.07
N LEU A 577 4.07 10.75 11.87
CA LEU A 577 4.07 10.35 13.27
C LEU A 577 4.41 8.87 13.43
N GLY A 578 3.78 8.02 12.61
CA GLY A 578 4.03 6.58 12.57
C GLY A 578 5.52 6.25 12.42
N ILE A 579 6.18 6.85 11.42
CA ILE A 579 7.61 6.65 11.17
C ILE A 579 8.47 7.28 12.28
N ALA A 580 8.20 8.53 12.70
CA ALA A 580 9.03 9.23 13.68
C ALA A 580 9.09 8.52 15.04
N SER A 581 7.96 7.97 15.52
CA SER A 581 7.86 7.29 16.82
C SER A 581 8.82 6.10 16.99
N LEU A 582 9.21 5.45 15.88
CA LEU A 582 10.19 4.35 15.87
C LEU A 582 11.59 4.84 16.26
N PHE A 583 11.96 6.06 15.90
CA PHE A 583 13.33 6.61 16.03
C PHE A 583 13.51 7.61 17.18
N LEU A 584 12.44 8.10 17.80
CA LEU A 584 12.52 8.88 19.03
C LEU A 584 13.14 8.06 20.19
N PRO A 585 13.75 8.72 21.20
CA PRO A 585 14.09 8.10 22.47
C PRO A 585 12.90 7.38 23.13
N LYS A 586 13.17 6.35 23.95
CA LYS A 586 12.17 5.54 24.65
C LYS A 586 12.03 5.90 26.14
N ASP A 587 12.33 7.15 26.50
CA ASP A 587 11.99 7.67 27.82
C ASP A 587 10.50 8.06 27.90
N ARG A 588 10.02 8.21 29.14
CA ARG A 588 8.61 8.48 29.44
C ARG A 588 8.06 9.75 28.78
N LYS A 589 8.88 10.79 28.63
CA LYS A 589 8.47 12.08 28.05
C LYS A 589 8.20 11.94 26.55
N HIS A 590 9.04 11.23 25.82
CA HIS A 590 8.81 10.91 24.40
C HIS A 590 7.66 9.92 24.20
N ILE A 591 7.52 8.90 25.06
CA ILE A 591 6.41 7.93 25.00
C ILE A 591 5.06 8.62 25.22
N ASP A 592 4.90 9.43 26.28
CA ASP A 592 3.64 10.15 26.54
C ASP A 592 3.36 11.27 25.54
N TRP A 593 4.39 11.83 24.88
CA TRP A 593 4.17 12.67 23.70
C TRP A 593 3.58 11.87 22.54
N CYS A 594 4.19 10.74 22.17
CA CYS A 594 3.71 9.86 21.10
C CYS A 594 2.25 9.46 21.33
N ARG A 595 1.94 8.91 22.50
CA ARG A 595 0.58 8.47 22.88
C ARG A 595 -0.47 9.57 22.71
N ARG A 596 -0.18 10.79 23.16
CA ARG A 596 -1.06 11.97 22.98
C ARG A 596 -1.26 12.31 21.49
N LYS A 597 -0.22 12.26 20.66
CA LYS A 597 -0.36 12.55 19.21
C LYS A 597 -1.06 11.43 18.45
N TYR A 598 -0.84 10.18 18.82
CA TYR A 598 -1.54 9.01 18.27
C TYR A 598 -3.05 9.09 18.57
N ALA A 599 -3.42 9.33 19.83
CA ALA A 599 -4.80 9.56 20.25
C ALA A 599 -5.44 10.72 19.45
N LEU A 600 -4.72 11.85 19.30
CA LEU A 600 -5.21 13.00 18.54
C LEU A 600 -5.49 12.69 17.06
N VAL A 601 -4.67 11.86 16.40
CA VAL A 601 -4.89 11.44 15.01
C VAL A 601 -6.12 10.53 14.91
N GLU A 602 -6.29 9.58 15.83
CA GLU A 602 -7.47 8.71 15.85
C GLU A 602 -8.76 9.48 16.17
N GLN A 603 -8.70 10.50 17.03
CA GLN A 603 -9.78 11.46 17.28
C GLN A 603 -10.16 12.30 16.03
N LYS A 604 -9.35 12.31 14.97
CA LYS A 604 -9.71 12.89 13.66
C LYS A 604 -10.16 11.84 12.63
N GLY A 605 -10.29 10.57 13.03
CA GLY A 605 -10.89 9.51 12.23
C GLY A 605 -9.92 8.68 11.40
N TYR A 606 -8.61 8.78 11.62
CA TYR A 606 -7.63 7.85 11.03
C TYR A 606 -7.22 6.83 12.08
N ILE A 607 -7.59 5.57 11.91
CA ILE A 607 -7.35 4.50 12.87
C ILE A 607 -6.03 3.80 12.55
N TYR A 608 -5.13 3.70 13.52
CA TYR A 608 -3.91 2.92 13.33
C TYR A 608 -4.18 1.42 13.50
N PRO A 609 -3.57 0.57 12.65
CA PRO A 609 -3.83 -0.86 12.67
C PRO A 609 -3.37 -1.52 13.98
N ALA A 610 -4.02 -2.62 14.35
CA ALA A 610 -3.76 -3.33 15.60
C ALA A 610 -2.29 -3.74 15.75
N ASN A 611 -1.70 -4.24 14.67
CA ASN A 611 -0.30 -4.65 14.59
C ASN A 611 0.73 -3.52 14.87
N LEU A 612 0.38 -2.26 14.63
CA LEU A 612 1.21 -1.11 15.04
C LEU A 612 1.04 -0.82 16.53
N ARG A 613 -0.17 -0.96 17.08
CA ARG A 613 -0.44 -0.80 18.52
C ARG A 613 0.22 -1.90 19.35
N GLU A 614 0.19 -3.14 18.88
CA GLU A 614 0.94 -4.28 19.43
C GLU A 614 2.44 -3.93 19.47
N ARG A 615 3.04 -3.60 18.31
CA ARG A 615 4.46 -3.22 18.21
C ARG A 615 4.85 -2.03 19.09
N MET A 616 3.99 -1.02 19.24
CA MET A 616 4.25 0.12 20.12
C MET A 616 4.10 -0.26 21.60
N SER A 617 3.25 -1.22 21.94
CA SER A 617 3.14 -1.75 23.30
C SER A 617 4.42 -2.47 23.71
N ASP A 618 4.94 -3.33 22.83
CA ASP A 618 6.22 -4.01 23.03
C ASP A 618 7.39 -3.01 23.13
N LEU A 619 7.42 -2.01 22.25
CA LEU A 619 8.50 -1.01 22.16
C LEU A 619 8.52 0.00 23.32
N TRP A 620 7.40 0.19 24.03
CA TRP A 620 7.27 1.13 25.14
C TRP A 620 7.11 0.45 26.51
N GLY A 621 6.82 -0.85 26.56
CA GLY A 621 6.53 -1.57 27.80
C GLY A 621 5.18 -1.20 28.44
N GLU A 622 4.26 -0.60 27.68
CA GLU A 622 2.94 -0.15 28.13
C GLU A 622 1.86 -0.61 27.14
N ASP A 623 0.82 -1.30 27.62
CA ASP A 623 -0.28 -1.73 26.76
C ASP A 623 -1.03 -0.53 26.17
N VAL A 624 -0.92 -0.38 24.85
CA VAL A 624 -1.69 0.57 24.03
C VAL A 624 -2.52 -0.15 22.95
N THR A 625 -2.72 -1.46 23.09
CA THR A 625 -3.54 -2.27 22.17
C THR A 625 -4.99 -1.82 22.17
N HIS A 626 -5.57 -1.61 23.36
CA HIS A 626 -6.93 -1.10 23.54
C HIS A 626 -7.05 0.39 23.21
N TRP A 627 -6.26 1.25 23.84
CA TRP A 627 -6.24 2.69 23.57
C TRP A 627 -4.87 3.31 23.89
N TRP A 628 -4.57 4.45 23.27
CA TRP A 628 -3.28 5.12 23.39
C TRP A 628 -3.04 5.79 24.75
N LEU A 629 -4.10 6.24 25.41
CA LEU A 629 -4.06 6.97 26.69
C LEU A 629 -4.67 6.15 27.83
N PRO A 630 -4.24 6.34 29.09
CA PRO A 630 -4.79 5.63 30.23
C PRO A 630 -6.27 5.98 30.46
N ASN A 631 -7.00 5.09 31.15
CA ASN A 631 -8.39 5.31 31.58
C ASN A 631 -9.38 5.70 30.46
N ASP A 632 -9.14 5.22 29.22
CA ASP A 632 -9.89 5.57 28.02
C ASP A 632 -9.95 7.09 27.73
N GLU A 633 -8.96 7.88 28.19
CA GLU A 633 -8.94 9.33 28.04
C GLU A 633 -9.08 9.74 26.56
N GLY A 634 -10.20 10.40 26.24
CA GLY A 634 -10.50 10.87 24.89
C GLY A 634 -10.68 9.77 23.84
N TYR A 635 -10.98 8.52 24.22
CA TYR A 635 -11.31 7.43 23.28
C TYR A 635 -12.74 7.62 22.73
N PRO A 636 -12.94 7.95 21.43
CA PRO A 636 -14.28 8.23 20.91
C PRO A 636 -15.08 6.94 20.66
N ASP A 637 -16.34 6.88 21.11
CA ASP A 637 -17.22 5.71 20.93
C ASP A 637 -17.35 5.26 19.48
N ILE A 638 -17.35 6.21 18.54
CA ILE A 638 -17.36 5.93 17.11
C ILE A 638 -16.13 5.12 16.69
N ILE A 639 -14.92 5.48 17.15
CA ILE A 639 -13.67 4.76 16.87
C ILE A 639 -13.66 3.37 17.51
N ARG A 640 -14.17 3.26 18.75
CA ARG A 640 -14.36 1.97 19.43
C ARG A 640 -15.25 1.03 18.60
N THR A 641 -16.45 1.52 18.24
CA THR A 641 -17.44 0.78 17.42
C THR A 641 -16.88 0.37 16.04
N ILE A 642 -16.05 1.21 15.42
CA ILE A 642 -15.38 0.89 14.15
C ILE A 642 -14.33 -0.22 14.34
N ARG A 643 -13.49 -0.13 15.38
CA ARG A 643 -12.48 -1.14 15.71
C ARG A 643 -13.13 -2.50 16.01
N ASP A 644 -14.22 -2.52 16.76
CA ASP A 644 -15.00 -3.73 17.04
C ASP A 644 -15.55 -4.36 15.74
N PHE A 645 -16.08 -3.55 14.82
CA PHE A 645 -16.53 -4.00 13.49
C PHE A 645 -15.38 -4.59 12.65
N ILE A 646 -14.19 -3.99 12.66
CA ILE A 646 -13.03 -4.50 11.92
C ILE A 646 -12.54 -5.81 12.54
N GLN A 647 -12.49 -5.92 13.87
CA GLN A 647 -12.11 -7.15 14.56
C GLN A 647 -13.10 -8.29 14.26
N TYR A 648 -14.40 -7.98 14.20
CA TYR A 648 -15.43 -8.93 13.77
C TYR A 648 -15.24 -9.36 12.30
N ARG A 649 -15.04 -8.40 11.37
CA ARG A 649 -14.76 -8.67 9.95
C ARG A 649 -13.47 -9.48 9.74
N ALA A 650 -12.45 -9.26 10.57
CA ALA A 650 -11.21 -10.03 10.56
C ALA A 650 -11.36 -11.42 11.20
N GLY A 651 -12.44 -11.65 11.97
CA GLY A 651 -12.77 -12.92 12.61
C GLY A 651 -13.46 -13.93 11.67
N GLU A 652 -14.44 -13.49 10.88
CA GLU A 652 -15.22 -14.32 9.95
C GLU A 652 -14.60 -14.37 8.53
N PRO A 653 -13.95 -15.47 8.11
CA PRO A 653 -13.41 -15.58 6.74
C PRO A 653 -14.51 -15.89 5.73
N THR A 654 -14.75 -14.99 4.79
CA THR A 654 -15.78 -15.16 3.74
C THR A 654 -15.37 -16.07 2.59
N ASP A 655 -14.10 -16.04 2.16
CA ASP A 655 -13.60 -16.77 0.98
C ASP A 655 -12.15 -17.23 1.13
N ALA A 656 -11.76 -18.24 0.34
CA ALA A 656 -10.40 -18.80 0.35
C ALA A 656 -9.32 -17.78 -0.03
N ALA A 657 -9.59 -16.86 -0.96
CA ALA A 657 -8.67 -15.76 -1.27
C ALA A 657 -8.42 -14.86 -0.05
N GLY A 658 -9.43 -14.69 0.83
CA GLY A 658 -9.29 -14.01 2.12
C GLY A 658 -8.43 -14.78 3.13
N ALA A 659 -8.27 -16.10 2.96
CA ALA A 659 -7.31 -16.88 3.74
C ALA A 659 -5.86 -16.58 3.29
N ASP A 660 -5.61 -16.40 1.99
CA ASP A 660 -4.28 -16.04 1.48
C ASP A 660 -3.89 -14.61 1.89
N VAL A 661 -4.85 -13.67 1.94
CA VAL A 661 -4.58 -12.33 2.52
C VAL A 661 -4.42 -12.40 4.05
N ARG A 662 -5.02 -13.39 4.73
CA ARG A 662 -4.73 -13.73 6.14
C ARG A 662 -3.32 -14.32 6.34
N ASP A 663 -2.70 -14.91 5.32
CA ASP A 663 -1.31 -15.39 5.41
C ASP A 663 -0.28 -14.24 5.35
N MET A 664 -0.70 -13.01 5.01
CA MET A 664 0.04 -11.79 5.39
C MET A 664 0.07 -11.54 6.91
N SER A 665 -0.43 -12.47 7.74
CA SER A 665 0.03 -12.62 9.12
C SER A 665 1.57 -12.68 9.23
N GLY A 666 2.27 -13.14 8.18
CA GLY A 666 3.75 -13.11 8.11
C GLY A 666 4.38 -11.75 8.40
N ILE A 667 3.75 -10.62 8.02
CA ILE A 667 4.35 -9.28 8.16
C ILE A 667 4.55 -8.88 9.65
N PHE A 668 3.84 -9.52 10.59
CA PHE A 668 3.97 -9.23 12.04
C PHE A 668 4.13 -10.48 12.92
N ARG A 669 3.78 -11.69 12.45
CA ARG A 669 3.97 -12.95 13.20
C ARG A 669 5.44 -13.32 13.42
N GLU A 670 6.36 -12.71 12.68
CA GLU A 670 7.82 -12.87 12.87
C GLU A 670 8.40 -12.03 14.01
N MET A 671 7.64 -11.12 14.65
CA MET A 671 8.12 -10.32 15.79
C MET A 671 7.93 -11.00 17.17
N ASN A 672 7.67 -12.31 17.22
CA ASN A 672 7.28 -12.98 18.47
C ASN A 672 8.16 -14.20 18.82
N VAL A 673 9.24 -13.94 19.56
CA VAL A 673 9.96 -14.95 20.36
C VAL A 673 10.27 -14.34 21.73
N ARG A 674 9.79 -14.99 22.81
CA ARG A 674 10.15 -14.65 24.19
C ARG A 674 11.53 -15.24 24.54
N GLU A 675 12.30 -14.53 25.34
CA GLU A 675 13.63 -14.95 25.81
C GLU A 675 13.59 -16.03 26.91
N GLY A 676 14.73 -16.71 27.11
CA GLY A 676 15.02 -17.58 28.25
C GLY A 676 14.85 -19.10 27.98
N GLU A 677 15.79 -20.00 28.34
CA GLU A 677 17.10 -19.82 28.99
C GLU A 677 18.13 -20.87 28.47
N GLN A 678 19.41 -20.66 28.80
CA GLN A 678 20.58 -21.53 28.53
C GLN A 678 20.81 -22.54 29.70
N PRO A 679 21.80 -23.48 29.72
CA PRO A 679 23.05 -23.53 28.93
C PRO A 679 23.54 -24.91 28.42
N ILE A 680 24.74 -24.87 27.81
CA ILE A 680 25.60 -26.01 27.40
C ILE A 680 26.23 -26.67 28.65
N PRO A 681 26.60 -27.97 28.61
CA PRO A 681 28.01 -28.29 28.32
C PRO A 681 28.24 -29.51 27.42
N GLU A 682 29.45 -29.65 26.91
CA GLU A 682 29.93 -30.87 26.24
C GLU A 682 30.46 -31.93 27.25
N ASP A 683 30.69 -33.13 26.71
CA ASP A 683 31.44 -34.27 27.28
C ASP A 683 30.74 -35.16 28.34
N LEU A 684 31.39 -36.31 28.61
CA LEU A 684 31.03 -37.42 29.50
C LEU A 684 30.02 -38.48 28.99
N ARG A 685 30.63 -39.60 28.58
CA ARG A 685 30.05 -40.93 28.29
C ARG A 685 29.34 -41.54 29.53
N GLY A 686 28.21 -42.25 29.37
CA GLY A 686 27.47 -42.81 30.52
C GLY A 686 26.42 -43.91 30.28
N ILE A 687 26.87 -45.08 29.78
CA ILE A 687 26.44 -46.48 30.10
C ILE A 687 25.05 -46.74 30.77
N ALA A 688 24.28 -47.70 30.20
CA ALA A 688 23.25 -48.59 30.82
C ALA A 688 21.87 -47.99 31.22
N ILE A 689 20.75 -48.75 31.36
CA ILE A 689 20.37 -50.13 30.95
C ILE A 689 18.85 -50.22 30.59
N GLU A 690 18.34 -51.40 30.22
CA GLU A 690 16.98 -51.67 29.70
C GLU A 690 15.79 -51.58 30.70
N PRO A 691 14.53 -51.54 30.19
CA PRO A 691 13.29 -51.42 30.96
C PRO A 691 12.57 -52.76 31.20
N ASP A 692 11.54 -52.75 32.06
CA ASP A 692 10.38 -53.67 32.11
C ASP A 692 9.40 -53.13 33.20
N LEU A 693 8.10 -53.48 33.29
CA LEU A 693 7.21 -54.42 32.60
C LEU A 693 5.79 -53.80 32.49
N LEU A 694 4.94 -54.32 31.60
CA LEU A 694 3.48 -54.19 31.63
C LEU A 694 2.88 -55.58 31.33
N ASP A 695 1.91 -56.05 32.12
CA ASP A 695 1.21 -57.31 31.89
C ASP A 695 -0.21 -57.26 32.54
N PRO A 696 -1.18 -58.14 32.21
CA PRO A 696 -2.14 -57.76 31.16
C PRO A 696 -3.60 -58.11 31.54
N ALA A 697 -3.91 -58.21 32.84
CA ALA A 697 -5.09 -58.89 33.36
C ALA A 697 -6.38 -58.06 33.26
N GLY A 698 -6.85 -57.80 32.04
CA GLY A 698 -8.00 -56.94 31.77
C GLY A 698 -9.36 -57.48 32.24
N THR A 699 -9.79 -57.09 33.44
CA THR A 699 -11.18 -57.16 33.94
C THR A 699 -11.50 -55.92 34.78
N TRP A 700 -12.79 -55.58 34.87
CA TRP A 700 -13.26 -54.40 35.64
C TRP A 700 -13.45 -54.73 37.13
N ALA A 701 -13.12 -53.78 38.00
CA ALA A 701 -13.42 -53.82 39.43
C ALA A 701 -13.99 -52.48 39.92
N SER A 702 -15.21 -52.55 40.44
CA SER A 702 -15.96 -51.65 41.33
C SER A 702 -15.42 -50.26 41.69
N SER A 703 -16.27 -49.25 41.53
CA SER A 703 -16.21 -47.98 42.27
C SER A 703 -16.27 -48.17 43.79
N PRO A 704 -15.82 -47.18 44.57
CA PRO A 704 -16.77 -46.53 45.47
C PRO A 704 -16.72 -44.99 45.47
N GLU A 705 -17.91 -44.41 45.62
CA GLU A 705 -18.29 -43.25 46.45
C GLU A 705 -17.64 -41.86 46.24
N TYR A 706 -18.51 -40.90 45.90
CA TYR A 706 -18.34 -39.46 46.14
C TYR A 706 -18.65 -39.10 47.61
N PRO A 707 -18.01 -38.05 48.16
CA PRO A 707 -18.64 -37.11 49.05
C PRO A 707 -19.07 -35.83 48.31
N GLY A 708 -20.36 -35.48 48.40
CA GLY A 708 -20.84 -34.10 48.21
C GLY A 708 -21.04 -33.40 49.58
N PRO A 709 -21.88 -32.36 49.70
CA PRO A 709 -22.75 -31.76 48.68
C PRO A 709 -22.07 -30.67 47.83
#